data_AF-A0A1G0J2H4-F1
#
_entry.id   AF-A0A1G0J2H4-F1
#
_cell.length_a   1.000
_cell.length_b   1.000
_cell.length_c   1.000
_cell.angle_alpha   90.00
_cell.angle_beta   90.00
_cell.angle_gamma   90.00
#
_symmetry.space_group_name_H-M   'P 1'
#
loop_
_entity.id
_entity.type
_entity.pdbx_description
1 polymer ?
#
loop_
_entity_poly.entity_id
_entity_poly.type
_entity_poly.pdbx_seq_one_letter_code
_entity_poly.pdbx_strand_id
1 'polypeptide(L)'
;MIQYLLSCLAALFSMLMLIVLTLVSPVGLPVSLLVLKAVLPGKLTYTDVSGVIIDGLTFTHLRYNDADISLSVERLSWSWNLLSLMQRHVGLNDLSVKHATIRMKTVSAQHTWMLDDLNWPITLYAKHAYLTDIHWTPAHGTQPIVIQGLSAHDVTLGQQHLDGLLTLHLQKPYLLKSTLYLHGTLPNYHMIWTGKTPRFKWKVQGQGTPTVLNTHLHATPLAENKKTLLNGTSTLRLKPPYTGDTALVFQNATSNIHLTLAYDTAWHAHWNIHASALNTLFAHTTGHFHSSGSFDGSFTAFKSTGAASLQQLHLPIGKHNANIKTLKAQWKLNTFAETRDTAQSFTIQGDTLLWDRYLLPAIALKVQGPLSQHTLEGTLTLTRLTDWLVPTPQTHTLHLTVKAHGAFDPIKHTWQGTLSQFNTDTSSIGALTLQRPVTVSYSPDQIQLHTPACWSAVPGSLCVSGQYATLAPWHAELQWHNLVVSQLPLPRSLPLSGDARIQHTPDEIALQLSLHAATQNTLKLNMTAPLSVKSTRPIQGNLQLRTEDLRAFQSVIPPVVSVQGKLNADLMLSGQLSRPLVSGHLALQSGQVTIPIVKLTLTQLQATIRATKTDLLYETKALSGTKPLFLSGHTEWKNTIPVTTFTLRANEALLVNTPEYQIYGSPNLTLTLSEHTVTLKGDLFVPTAMLRPVDISNTVTLPTETEIIGDNTREPQESNWKLYQDVHLTLGNDVKIDAMGLHGQLHGALQLISAPNETPVANGSVGLTSGIYETYNRKLTIDDSSHISYLNSPIDNPTLNLRATRNVNTSPISDIMHTGVDQLAVGVDIQGTLDSPTFTLFSVPSTLSQADILSYLLFDQPSNANTPGNISLLVQALEQFRLGGMAPGGVSNEISQTLGITEFGVKSQAGMDIAGMPTSILGEQTSFVVGRYISSRIYIRYSRSLDQPINLFQMRYLFGKNWALQTESSSVGSGADLLFTWAH
;
A
#
# COMPACT_ATOMS: atom_id res chain seq x y z
N MET A 1 -110.91 21.75 45.84
CA MET A 1 -109.48 22.13 45.87
C MET A 1 -108.65 21.17 46.73
N ILE A 2 -109.02 20.89 47.99
CA ILE A 2 -108.29 19.96 48.88
C ILE A 2 -108.22 18.51 48.34
N GLN A 3 -109.29 17.99 47.74
CA GLN A 3 -109.28 16.66 47.11
C GLN A 3 -108.36 16.54 45.88
N TYR A 4 -108.21 17.62 45.11
CA TYR A 4 -107.27 17.68 43.98
C TYR A 4 -105.81 17.80 44.47
N LEU A 5 -105.58 18.56 45.54
CA LEU A 5 -104.26 18.66 46.17
C LEU A 5 -103.84 17.31 46.77
N LEU A 6 -104.75 16.61 47.47
CA LEU A 6 -104.48 15.28 48.01
C LEU A 6 -104.27 14.23 46.91
N SER A 7 -105.00 14.31 45.79
CA SER A 7 -104.82 13.40 44.66
C SER A 7 -103.51 13.66 43.91
N CYS A 8 -103.10 14.93 43.76
CA CYS A 8 -101.78 15.28 43.24
C CYS A 8 -100.65 14.87 44.20
N LEU A 9 -100.82 15.04 45.51
CA LEU A 9 -99.83 14.59 46.51
C LEU A 9 -99.76 13.08 46.59
N ALA A 10 -100.87 12.37 46.52
CA ALA A 10 -100.91 10.91 46.48
C ALA A 10 -100.35 10.38 45.15
N ALA A 11 -100.61 11.04 44.01
CA ALA A 11 -100.01 10.70 42.72
C ALA A 11 -98.50 10.99 42.72
N LEU A 12 -98.07 12.12 43.29
CA LEU A 12 -96.65 12.47 43.42
C LEU A 12 -95.95 11.53 44.41
N PHE A 13 -96.57 11.18 45.53
CA PHE A 13 -96.03 10.22 46.50
C PHE A 13 -96.03 8.80 45.94
N SER A 14 -97.06 8.40 45.19
CA SER A 14 -97.09 7.14 44.43
C SER A 14 -96.01 7.13 43.35
N MET A 15 -95.78 8.24 42.66
CA MET A 15 -94.75 8.37 41.63
C MET A 15 -93.36 8.36 42.27
N LEU A 16 -93.17 9.03 43.40
CA LEU A 16 -91.90 9.08 44.14
C LEU A 16 -91.62 7.73 44.81
N MET A 17 -92.64 7.07 45.36
CA MET A 17 -92.56 5.72 45.90
C MET A 17 -92.29 4.71 44.78
N LEU A 18 -92.90 4.85 43.60
CA LEU A 18 -92.61 4.03 42.42
C LEU A 18 -91.19 4.26 41.92
N ILE A 19 -90.72 5.51 41.87
CA ILE A 19 -89.34 5.87 41.54
C ILE A 19 -88.36 5.26 42.56
N VAL A 20 -88.62 5.40 43.85
CA VAL A 20 -87.81 4.79 44.92
C VAL A 20 -87.86 3.26 44.83
N LEU A 21 -89.03 2.65 44.59
CA LEU A 21 -89.15 1.20 44.39
C LEU A 21 -88.36 0.75 43.15
N THR A 22 -88.35 1.54 42.08
CA THR A 22 -87.57 1.24 40.86
C THR A 22 -86.06 1.42 41.06
N LEU A 23 -85.65 2.32 41.95
CA LEU A 23 -84.24 2.58 42.27
C LEU A 23 -83.66 1.59 43.30
N VAL A 24 -84.49 1.09 44.21
CA VAL A 24 -84.09 0.24 45.35
C VAL A 24 -84.40 -1.25 45.13
N SER A 25 -85.31 -1.60 44.20
CA SER A 25 -85.63 -3.01 43.93
C SER A 25 -84.92 -3.56 42.68
N PRO A 26 -84.56 -4.85 42.68
CA PRO A 26 -84.08 -5.56 41.47
C PRO A 26 -85.07 -5.54 40.30
N VAL A 27 -86.36 -5.33 40.58
CA VAL A 27 -87.45 -5.31 39.59
C VAL A 27 -87.46 -4.01 38.76
N GLY A 28 -86.86 -2.92 39.26
CA GLY A 28 -86.74 -1.66 38.52
C GLY A 28 -85.61 -1.62 37.49
N LEU A 29 -84.64 -2.52 37.61
CA LEU A 29 -83.48 -2.60 36.72
C LEU A 29 -83.84 -2.92 35.24
N PRO A 30 -84.72 -3.89 34.92
CA PRO A 30 -85.12 -4.15 33.54
C PRO A 30 -85.81 -2.95 32.87
N VAL A 31 -86.60 -2.20 33.63
CA VAL A 31 -87.34 -1.03 33.14
C VAL A 31 -86.38 0.13 32.84
N SER A 32 -85.41 0.39 33.73
CA SER A 32 -84.40 1.43 33.50
C SER A 32 -83.46 1.08 32.34
N LEU A 33 -83.12 -0.20 32.15
CA LEU A 33 -82.33 -0.66 31.01
C LEU A 33 -83.06 -0.54 29.66
N LEU A 34 -84.40 -0.66 29.67
CA LEU A 34 -85.25 -0.41 28.49
C LEU A 34 -85.18 1.05 28.06
N VAL A 35 -85.27 1.99 29.01
CA VAL A 35 -85.12 3.43 28.75
C VAL A 35 -83.71 3.75 28.26
N LEU A 36 -82.69 3.17 28.89
CA LEU A 36 -81.29 3.38 28.49
C LEU A 36 -81.03 2.93 27.05
N LYS A 37 -81.59 1.79 26.63
CA LYS A 37 -81.51 1.31 25.24
C LYS A 37 -82.21 2.22 24.24
N ALA A 38 -83.24 2.97 24.65
CA ALA A 38 -83.98 3.87 23.78
C ALA A 38 -83.30 5.24 23.59
N VAL A 39 -82.50 5.68 24.56
CA VAL A 39 -81.84 7.00 24.55
C VAL A 39 -80.43 6.94 23.95
N LEU A 40 -79.75 5.79 24.01
CA LEU A 40 -78.38 5.66 23.52
C LEU A 40 -78.32 5.63 21.97
N PRO A 41 -77.45 6.43 21.34
CA PRO A 41 -77.19 6.38 19.89
C PRO A 41 -76.36 5.12 19.57
N GLY A 42 -77.01 3.95 19.46
CA GLY A 42 -76.32 2.71 19.11
C GLY A 42 -77.02 1.45 19.63
N LYS A 43 -76.43 0.27 19.35
CA LYS A 43 -76.95 -1.01 19.86
C LYS A 43 -76.19 -1.44 21.12
N LEU A 44 -76.86 -1.40 22.26
CA LEU A 44 -76.37 -1.94 23.54
C LEU A 44 -76.93 -3.34 23.80
N THR A 45 -76.05 -4.33 23.93
CA THR A 45 -76.37 -5.73 24.28
C THR A 45 -75.56 -6.16 25.48
N TYR A 46 -76.09 -7.08 26.29
CA TYR A 46 -75.44 -7.62 27.48
C TYR A 46 -75.99 -9.02 27.75
N THR A 47 -75.24 -9.88 28.45
CA THR A 47 -75.69 -11.25 28.77
C THR A 47 -76.48 -11.27 30.07
N ASP A 48 -75.94 -10.65 31.12
CA ASP A 48 -76.60 -10.57 32.42
C ASP A 48 -76.25 -9.24 33.10
N VAL A 49 -77.20 -8.71 33.88
CA VAL A 49 -77.01 -7.50 34.70
C VAL A 49 -77.59 -7.76 36.07
N SER A 50 -76.74 -7.63 37.07
CA SER A 50 -77.10 -7.84 38.48
C SER A 50 -76.78 -6.60 39.30
N GLY A 51 -77.61 -6.31 40.31
CA GLY A 51 -77.39 -5.22 41.24
C GLY A 51 -78.65 -4.38 41.46
N VAL A 52 -78.47 -3.29 42.20
CA VAL A 52 -79.52 -2.32 42.50
C VAL A 52 -78.97 -0.95 42.15
N ILE A 53 -79.78 -0.12 41.49
CA ILE A 53 -79.33 1.19 40.97
C ILE A 53 -78.74 2.06 42.10
N ILE A 54 -79.22 1.93 43.34
CA ILE A 54 -78.71 2.71 44.49
C ILE A 54 -77.28 2.34 44.94
N ASP A 55 -76.92 1.06 44.90
CA ASP A 55 -75.64 0.56 45.42
C ASP A 55 -74.58 0.41 44.32
N GLY A 56 -75.02 0.02 43.11
CA GLY A 56 -74.13 -0.28 42.01
C GLY A 56 -74.67 -1.35 41.07
N LEU A 57 -74.15 -1.37 39.85
CA LEU A 57 -74.54 -2.32 38.81
C LEU A 57 -73.32 -3.10 38.33
N THR A 58 -73.53 -4.39 38.05
CA THR A 58 -72.55 -5.25 37.39
C THR A 58 -73.13 -5.79 36.09
N PHE A 59 -72.49 -5.45 34.99
CA PHE A 59 -72.77 -5.99 33.65
C PHE A 59 -71.77 -7.09 33.32
N THR A 60 -72.28 -8.18 32.74
CA THR A 60 -71.46 -9.23 32.13
C THR A 60 -71.64 -9.25 30.62
N HIS A 61 -70.54 -9.34 29.89
CA HIS A 61 -70.47 -9.34 28.42
C HIS A 61 -71.24 -8.17 27.78
N LEU A 62 -70.97 -6.95 28.25
CA LEU A 62 -71.55 -5.73 27.69
C LEU A 62 -70.92 -5.45 26.33
N ARG A 63 -71.75 -5.30 25.30
CA ARG A 63 -71.33 -4.90 23.97
C ARG A 63 -72.11 -3.67 23.53
N TYR A 64 -71.38 -2.63 23.17
CA TYR A 64 -71.91 -1.39 22.62
C TYR A 64 -71.34 -1.18 21.22
N ASN A 65 -72.20 -0.93 20.25
CA ASN A 65 -71.79 -0.78 18.86
C ASN A 65 -72.58 0.34 18.17
N ASP A 66 -71.84 1.34 17.70
CA ASP A 66 -72.35 2.50 16.98
C ASP A 66 -71.55 2.71 15.66
N ALA A 67 -71.81 3.81 14.94
CA ALA A 67 -71.13 4.23 13.73
C ALA A 67 -69.61 4.39 13.94
N ASP A 68 -69.19 5.00 15.05
CA ASP A 68 -67.79 5.35 15.29
C ASP A 68 -67.02 4.33 16.13
N ILE A 69 -67.68 3.61 17.03
CA ILE A 69 -67.03 2.80 18.07
C ILE A 69 -67.72 1.44 18.23
N SER A 70 -66.93 0.38 18.37
CA SER A 70 -67.36 -0.91 18.92
C SER A 70 -66.61 -1.21 20.22
N LEU A 71 -67.36 -1.39 21.30
CA LEU A 71 -66.89 -1.67 22.65
C LEU A 71 -67.45 -3.03 23.09
N SER A 72 -66.60 -3.89 23.63
CA SER A 72 -66.99 -5.17 24.25
C SER A 72 -66.28 -5.31 25.58
N VAL A 73 -67.02 -5.44 26.69
CA VAL A 73 -66.49 -5.55 28.05
C VAL A 73 -66.97 -6.85 28.67
N GLU A 74 -66.08 -7.69 29.16
CA GLU A 74 -66.44 -8.95 29.83
C GLU A 74 -67.15 -8.69 31.16
N ARG A 75 -66.60 -7.80 31.99
CA ARG A 75 -67.22 -7.42 33.25
C ARG A 75 -67.02 -5.93 33.53
N LEU A 76 -68.12 -5.21 33.68
CA LEU A 76 -68.16 -3.82 34.10
C LEU A 76 -68.95 -3.76 35.41
N SER A 77 -68.32 -3.37 36.50
CA SER A 77 -69.00 -3.17 37.78
C SER A 77 -68.66 -1.81 38.34
N TRP A 78 -69.64 -1.08 38.84
CA TRP A 78 -69.39 0.12 39.62
C TRP A 78 -70.26 0.16 40.87
N SER A 79 -69.76 0.83 41.91
CA SER A 79 -70.51 1.21 43.10
C SER A 79 -70.40 2.71 43.30
N TRP A 80 -71.50 3.33 43.72
CA TRP A 80 -71.57 4.77 43.90
C TRP A 80 -72.31 5.12 45.19
N ASN A 81 -72.14 6.35 45.67
CA ASN A 81 -72.81 6.84 46.85
C ASN A 81 -73.91 7.84 46.45
N LEU A 82 -75.17 7.44 46.50
CA LEU A 82 -76.27 8.32 46.09
C LEU A 82 -76.36 9.61 46.95
N LEU A 83 -75.92 9.59 48.22
CA LEU A 83 -75.87 10.81 49.06
C LEU A 83 -74.88 11.85 48.55
N SER A 84 -73.90 11.45 47.74
CA SER A 84 -72.93 12.37 47.15
C SER A 84 -73.61 13.40 46.23
N LEU A 85 -74.72 13.00 45.58
CA LEU A 85 -75.48 13.87 44.68
C LEU A 85 -76.06 15.09 45.41
N MET A 86 -76.38 14.98 46.70
CA MET A 86 -76.82 16.12 47.52
C MET A 86 -75.71 17.15 47.74
N GLN A 87 -74.44 16.73 47.62
CA GLN A 87 -73.27 17.60 47.69
C GLN A 87 -72.81 18.09 46.31
N ARG A 88 -73.64 17.93 45.26
CA ARG A 88 -73.31 18.23 43.87
C ARG A 88 -72.06 17.50 43.36
N HIS A 89 -71.81 16.27 43.82
CA HIS A 89 -70.81 15.40 43.20
C HIS A 89 -71.32 13.97 43.00
N VAL A 90 -70.82 13.28 41.98
CA VAL A 90 -71.03 11.84 41.77
C VAL A 90 -69.82 11.13 42.35
N GLY A 91 -70.02 10.47 43.49
CA GLY A 91 -68.98 9.71 44.19
C GLY A 91 -69.03 8.24 43.79
N LEU A 92 -68.10 7.81 42.94
CA LEU A 92 -67.83 6.41 42.65
C LEU A 92 -66.89 5.85 43.73
N ASN A 93 -67.36 4.84 44.47
CA ASN A 93 -66.54 4.16 45.47
C ASN A 93 -65.54 3.22 44.79
N ASP A 94 -66.07 2.37 43.91
CA ASP A 94 -65.27 1.43 43.12
C ASP A 94 -65.79 1.38 41.69
N LEU A 95 -64.90 1.56 40.71
CA LEU A 95 -65.16 1.29 39.30
C LEU A 95 -64.21 0.18 38.84
N SER A 96 -64.74 -0.94 38.37
CA SER A 96 -63.94 -2.04 37.83
C SER A 96 -64.35 -2.42 36.42
N VAL A 97 -63.36 -2.46 35.53
CA VAL A 97 -63.50 -2.93 34.15
C VAL A 97 -62.53 -4.08 33.93
N LYS A 98 -63.04 -5.24 33.50
CA LYS A 98 -62.21 -6.40 33.16
C LYS A 98 -62.46 -6.78 31.70
N HIS A 99 -61.36 -7.02 30.97
CA HIS A 99 -61.35 -7.43 29.57
C HIS A 99 -62.25 -6.57 28.68
N ALA A 100 -61.82 -5.33 28.42
CA ALA A 100 -62.52 -4.46 27.47
C ALA A 100 -61.79 -4.41 26.13
N THR A 101 -62.47 -4.78 25.05
CA THR A 101 -62.01 -4.57 23.68
C THR A 101 -62.69 -3.34 23.11
N ILE A 102 -61.90 -2.33 22.74
CA ILE A 102 -62.35 -1.08 22.12
C ILE A 102 -61.80 -1.04 20.70
N ARG A 103 -62.66 -0.87 19.71
CA ARG A 103 -62.25 -0.70 18.32
C ARG A 103 -62.94 0.51 17.70
N MET A 104 -62.14 1.44 17.19
CA MET A 104 -62.60 2.62 16.47
C MET A 104 -62.85 2.25 15.00
N LYS A 105 -63.99 2.66 14.43
CA LYS A 105 -64.36 2.38 13.03
C LYS A 105 -64.07 3.55 12.09
N THR A 106 -64.12 4.78 12.60
CA THR A 106 -63.96 6.02 11.82
C THR A 106 -63.03 6.99 12.56
N VAL A 107 -62.23 7.75 11.81
CA VAL A 107 -61.46 8.89 12.32
C VAL A 107 -62.38 10.10 12.26
N SER A 108 -63.12 10.38 13.33
CA SER A 108 -63.91 11.61 13.39
C SER A 108 -62.98 12.79 13.64
N ALA A 109 -62.74 13.59 12.60
CA ALA A 109 -61.92 14.80 12.64
C ALA A 109 -62.70 16.06 13.08
N GLN A 110 -63.92 15.92 13.62
CA GLN A 110 -64.81 17.06 13.88
C GLN A 110 -65.51 17.08 15.26
N HIS A 111 -65.07 16.26 16.21
CA HIS A 111 -65.48 16.45 17.62
C HIS A 111 -64.24 16.65 18.50
N THR A 112 -63.87 17.92 18.64
CA THR A 112 -62.96 18.38 19.69
C THR A 112 -63.75 18.37 21.00
N TRP A 113 -63.57 17.36 21.84
CA TRP A 113 -64.09 17.42 23.21
C TRP A 113 -63.26 18.46 23.98
N MET A 114 -63.72 19.72 24.03
CA MET A 114 -63.15 20.69 24.96
C MET A 114 -63.54 20.30 26.39
N LEU A 115 -62.56 20.32 27.29
CA LEU A 115 -62.83 20.27 28.74
C LEU A 115 -63.66 21.48 29.20
N ASP A 116 -63.65 22.60 28.45
CA ASP A 116 -64.49 23.77 28.72
C ASP A 116 -65.95 23.61 28.27
N ASP A 117 -66.23 22.74 27.30
CA ASP A 117 -67.61 22.45 26.85
C ASP A 117 -68.33 21.44 27.76
N LEU A 118 -67.58 20.77 28.63
CA LEU A 118 -68.10 19.94 29.71
C LEU A 118 -68.34 20.80 30.95
N ASN A 119 -69.36 21.65 30.88
CA ASN A 119 -69.90 22.28 32.07
C ASN A 119 -70.73 21.24 32.84
N TRP A 120 -70.05 20.23 33.41
CA TRP A 120 -70.71 19.23 34.24
C TRP A 120 -71.25 19.94 35.49
N PRO A 121 -72.58 19.94 35.72
CA PRO A 121 -73.17 20.63 36.87
C PRO A 121 -72.79 20.00 38.22
N ILE A 122 -71.99 18.92 38.19
CA ILE A 122 -71.72 17.99 39.29
C ILE A 122 -70.25 17.53 39.18
N THR A 123 -69.51 17.55 40.29
CA THR A 123 -68.09 17.12 40.35
C THR A 123 -68.00 15.59 40.32
N LEU A 124 -67.03 15.00 39.62
CA LEU A 124 -66.84 13.54 39.61
C LEU A 124 -65.72 13.17 40.60
N TYR A 125 -66.03 12.31 41.58
CA TYR A 125 -65.05 11.76 42.51
C TYR A 125 -65.00 10.25 42.37
N ALA A 126 -63.81 9.69 42.13
CA ALA A 126 -63.59 8.25 42.07
C ALA A 126 -62.53 7.83 43.09
N LYS A 127 -62.96 7.12 44.14
CA LYS A 127 -62.08 6.66 45.22
C LYS A 127 -61.15 5.53 44.75
N HIS A 128 -61.70 4.55 44.04
CA HIS A 128 -60.92 3.54 43.33
C HIS A 128 -61.47 3.29 41.93
N ALA A 129 -60.59 3.28 40.94
CA ALA A 129 -60.90 2.83 39.59
C ALA A 129 -59.83 1.84 39.12
N TYR A 130 -60.24 0.65 38.69
CA TYR A 130 -59.36 -0.42 38.23
C TYR A 130 -59.84 -0.96 36.88
N LEU A 131 -59.07 -0.70 35.83
CA LEU A 131 -59.27 -1.30 34.52
C LEU A 131 -58.18 -2.33 34.29
N THR A 132 -58.55 -3.54 33.89
CA THR A 132 -57.62 -4.66 33.67
C THR A 132 -57.88 -5.27 32.30
N ASP A 133 -56.79 -5.60 31.60
CA ASP A 133 -56.79 -6.25 30.28
C ASP A 133 -57.62 -5.51 29.22
N ILE A 134 -57.35 -4.22 29.02
CA ILE A 134 -58.02 -3.40 27.99
C ILE A 134 -57.27 -3.53 26.67
N HIS A 135 -57.96 -3.98 25.63
CA HIS A 135 -57.46 -4.14 24.26
C HIS A 135 -58.02 -3.02 23.39
N TRP A 136 -57.18 -2.06 23.02
CA TRP A 136 -57.60 -0.94 22.18
C TRP A 136 -57.05 -1.06 20.76
N THR A 137 -57.93 -1.01 19.76
CA THR A 137 -57.59 -1.05 18.34
C THR A 137 -57.96 0.29 17.68
N PRO A 138 -56.97 1.09 17.23
CA PRO A 138 -57.22 2.34 16.51
C PRO A 138 -57.77 2.06 15.09
N ALA A 139 -58.42 3.07 14.48
CA ALA A 139 -59.07 2.94 13.18
C ALA A 139 -58.16 2.47 12.03
N HIS A 140 -56.84 2.70 12.12
CA HIS A 140 -55.84 2.29 11.14
C HIS A 140 -54.77 1.32 11.69
N GLY A 141 -54.96 0.76 12.90
CA GLY A 141 -53.99 -0.13 13.55
C GLY A 141 -54.27 -1.61 13.30
N THR A 142 -53.24 -2.39 12.94
CA THR A 142 -53.35 -3.86 12.76
C THR A 142 -53.12 -4.67 14.04
N GLN A 143 -52.55 -4.07 15.09
CA GLN A 143 -52.31 -4.73 16.37
C GLN A 143 -52.99 -3.97 17.53
N PRO A 144 -53.70 -4.67 18.44
CA PRO A 144 -54.33 -4.05 19.60
C PRO A 144 -53.28 -3.64 20.64
N ILE A 145 -53.42 -2.44 21.19
CA ILE A 145 -52.65 -1.98 22.35
C ILE A 145 -53.29 -2.63 23.60
N VAL A 146 -52.50 -3.43 24.32
CA VAL A 146 -52.95 -4.14 25.53
C VAL A 146 -52.51 -3.39 26.78
N ILE A 147 -53.49 -2.88 27.52
CA ILE A 147 -53.33 -2.26 28.84
C ILE A 147 -53.64 -3.31 29.90
N GLN A 148 -52.61 -3.85 30.55
CA GLN A 148 -52.74 -4.90 31.56
C GLN A 148 -53.45 -4.40 32.82
N GLY A 149 -53.17 -3.15 33.20
CA GLY A 149 -53.74 -2.53 34.40
C GLY A 149 -53.66 -1.02 34.31
N LEU A 150 -54.79 -0.37 34.51
CA LEU A 150 -54.92 1.05 34.78
C LEU A 150 -55.62 1.21 36.12
N SER A 151 -54.92 1.74 37.11
CA SER A 151 -55.51 2.03 38.41
C SER A 151 -55.48 3.52 38.70
N ALA A 152 -56.61 4.05 39.16
CA ALA A 152 -56.75 5.40 39.66
C ALA A 152 -57.17 5.33 41.12
N HIS A 153 -56.51 6.10 41.98
CA HIS A 153 -56.83 6.20 43.41
C HIS A 153 -57.07 7.66 43.78
N ASP A 154 -58.17 7.91 44.49
CA ASP A 154 -58.62 9.23 44.97
C ASP A 154 -58.62 10.32 43.90
N VAL A 155 -59.18 10.03 42.72
CA VAL A 155 -59.23 10.98 41.61
C VAL A 155 -60.42 11.93 41.81
N THR A 156 -60.13 13.21 41.99
CA THR A 156 -61.11 14.29 42.00
C THR A 156 -61.03 15.08 40.69
N LEU A 157 -62.17 15.19 39.97
CA LEU A 157 -62.28 15.94 38.72
C LEU A 157 -63.43 16.96 38.85
N GLY A 158 -63.09 18.20 39.20
CA GLY A 158 -64.05 19.31 39.36
C GLY A 158 -63.44 20.58 39.97
N GLN A 159 -64.28 21.55 40.35
CA GLN A 159 -63.91 22.94 40.61
C GLN A 159 -62.74 23.10 41.62
N GLN A 160 -61.54 23.23 41.05
CA GLN A 160 -60.29 23.73 41.63
C GLN A 160 -59.34 22.74 42.32
N HIS A 161 -59.61 21.44 42.45
CA HIS A 161 -58.63 20.48 42.98
C HIS A 161 -58.32 19.33 42.01
N LEU A 162 -57.04 19.00 41.89
CA LEU A 162 -56.48 17.92 41.07
C LEU A 162 -55.57 17.08 41.97
N ASP A 163 -56.15 16.07 42.60
CA ASP A 163 -55.42 15.05 43.34
C ASP A 163 -55.72 13.69 42.73
N GLY A 164 -54.67 12.92 42.43
CA GLY A 164 -54.84 11.58 41.87
C GLY A 164 -53.53 10.87 41.54
N LEU A 165 -53.52 9.56 41.79
CA LEU A 165 -52.48 8.64 41.36
C LEU A 165 -53.00 7.76 40.24
N LEU A 166 -52.39 7.83 39.05
CA LEU A 166 -52.69 6.99 37.91
C LEU A 166 -51.50 6.06 37.63
N THR A 167 -51.73 4.75 37.61
CA THR A 167 -50.70 3.77 37.24
C THR A 167 -51.11 3.01 35.99
N LEU A 168 -50.20 2.92 35.01
CA LEU A 168 -50.39 2.31 33.70
C LEU A 168 -49.33 1.21 33.47
N HIS A 169 -49.79 0.00 33.13
CA HIS A 169 -48.94 -1.12 32.73
C HIS A 169 -49.30 -1.62 31.31
N LEU A 170 -48.34 -1.61 30.38
CA LEU A 170 -48.46 -2.09 29.00
C LEU A 170 -47.62 -3.37 28.74
N GLN A 171 -48.12 -4.25 27.86
CA GLN A 171 -47.43 -5.49 27.43
C GLN A 171 -46.79 -5.37 26.03
N LYS A 172 -46.12 -6.43 25.56
CA LYS A 172 -45.49 -6.50 24.23
C LYS A 172 -46.50 -6.08 23.13
N PRO A 173 -46.04 -5.35 22.09
CA PRO A 173 -44.65 -5.02 21.80
C PRO A 173 -44.05 -3.87 22.64
N TYR A 174 -44.84 -3.17 23.46
CA TYR A 174 -44.42 -1.98 24.22
C TYR A 174 -44.44 -2.23 25.74
N LEU A 175 -43.37 -2.81 26.29
CA LEU A 175 -43.21 -3.01 27.73
C LEU A 175 -43.02 -1.67 28.46
N LEU A 176 -44.07 -1.19 29.13
CA LEU A 176 -44.09 0.08 29.86
C LEU A 176 -44.73 -0.09 31.23
N LYS A 177 -44.07 0.36 32.29
CA LYS A 177 -44.71 0.63 33.58
C LYS A 177 -44.56 2.10 33.92
N SER A 178 -45.67 2.76 34.24
CA SER A 178 -45.67 4.19 34.45
C SER A 178 -46.66 4.61 35.53
N THR A 179 -46.28 5.62 36.32
CA THR A 179 -47.10 6.18 37.38
C THR A 179 -47.09 7.70 37.25
N LEU A 180 -48.27 8.29 37.11
CA LEU A 180 -48.52 9.72 37.08
C LEU A 180 -49.19 10.13 38.40
N TYR A 181 -48.58 11.07 39.10
CA TYR A 181 -49.12 11.70 40.29
C TYR A 181 -49.39 13.17 39.98
N LEU A 182 -50.62 13.59 40.23
CA LEU A 182 -51.07 14.98 40.09
C LEU A 182 -51.54 15.46 41.47
N HIS A 183 -51.11 16.66 41.85
CA HIS A 183 -51.49 17.30 43.10
C HIS A 183 -51.61 18.81 42.94
N GLY A 184 -52.64 19.43 43.51
CA GLY A 184 -52.79 20.89 43.56
C GLY A 184 -54.12 21.38 42.98
N THR A 185 -54.09 22.54 42.32
CA THR A 185 -55.28 23.22 41.79
C THR A 185 -55.17 23.48 40.30
N LEU A 186 -56.28 23.60 39.57
CA LEU A 186 -56.28 23.89 38.11
C LEU A 186 -55.39 25.09 37.71
N PRO A 187 -55.39 26.21 38.45
CA PRO A 187 -54.48 27.33 38.16
C PRO A 187 -53.00 27.05 38.49
N ASN A 188 -52.74 26.09 39.38
CA ASN A 188 -51.40 25.77 39.86
C ASN A 188 -51.31 24.31 40.35
N TYR A 189 -50.98 23.40 39.44
CA TYR A 189 -50.83 21.97 39.75
C TYR A 189 -49.38 21.51 39.62
N HIS A 190 -49.01 20.55 40.46
CA HIS A 190 -47.76 19.82 40.38
C HIS A 190 -47.99 18.45 39.74
N MET A 191 -47.09 18.07 38.86
CA MET A 191 -47.10 16.78 38.18
C MET A 191 -45.79 16.05 38.46
N ILE A 192 -45.88 14.80 38.90
CA ILE A 192 -44.76 13.87 38.95
C ILE A 192 -45.12 12.66 38.11
N TRP A 193 -44.41 12.46 37.01
CA TRP A 193 -44.60 11.31 36.14
C TRP A 193 -43.35 10.45 36.13
N THR A 194 -43.47 9.20 36.54
CA THR A 194 -42.37 8.24 36.54
C THR A 194 -42.67 7.08 35.63
N GLY A 195 -41.63 6.46 35.10
CA GLY A 195 -41.81 5.16 34.48
C GLY A 195 -40.51 4.44 34.16
N LYS A 196 -40.69 3.20 33.70
CA LYS A 196 -39.64 2.23 33.47
C LYS A 196 -39.91 1.44 32.19
N THR A 197 -38.90 1.37 31.31
CA THR A 197 -38.82 0.42 30.20
C THR A 197 -37.72 -0.62 30.50
N PRO A 198 -37.53 -1.65 29.66
CA PRO A 198 -36.38 -2.54 29.77
C PRO A 198 -35.01 -1.84 29.65
N ARG A 199 -34.95 -0.63 29.06
CA ARG A 199 -33.68 0.06 28.75
C ARG A 199 -33.37 1.26 29.66
N PHE A 200 -34.39 1.98 30.14
CA PHE A 200 -34.20 3.19 30.96
C PHE A 200 -35.36 3.43 31.94
N LYS A 201 -35.09 4.26 32.96
CA LYS A 201 -36.09 4.81 33.88
C LYS A 201 -36.14 6.33 33.74
N TRP A 202 -37.33 6.93 33.87
CA TRP A 202 -37.51 8.38 33.80
C TRP A 202 -38.34 8.92 34.96
N LYS A 203 -38.10 10.18 35.29
CA LYS A 203 -38.89 11.00 36.20
C LYS A 203 -39.07 12.39 35.57
N VAL A 204 -40.31 12.77 35.36
CA VAL A 204 -40.73 14.11 34.96
C VAL A 204 -41.32 14.78 36.18
N GLN A 205 -40.86 15.98 36.51
CA GLN A 205 -41.46 16.81 37.57
C GLN A 205 -41.78 18.17 36.99
N GLY A 206 -42.99 18.64 37.19
CA GLY A 206 -43.42 19.90 36.61
C GLY A 206 -44.45 20.62 37.42
N GLN A 207 -44.65 21.88 37.05
CA GLN A 207 -45.69 22.75 37.57
C GLN A 207 -46.37 23.42 36.38
N GLY A 208 -47.69 23.45 36.41
CA GLY A 208 -48.47 23.93 35.27
C GLY A 208 -49.70 24.74 35.65
N THR A 209 -50.12 25.54 34.69
CA THR A 209 -51.43 26.18 34.58
C THR A 209 -52.23 25.47 33.47
N PRO A 210 -53.49 25.84 33.21
CA PRO A 210 -54.26 25.24 32.11
C PRO A 210 -53.64 25.45 30.72
N THR A 211 -52.77 26.45 30.56
CA THR A 211 -52.19 26.84 29.26
C THR A 211 -50.68 26.63 29.16
N VAL A 212 -49.97 26.48 30.29
CA VAL A 212 -48.51 26.31 30.30
C VAL A 212 -48.12 25.21 31.28
N LEU A 213 -47.37 24.22 30.82
CA LEU A 213 -46.79 23.19 31.67
C LEU A 213 -45.26 23.22 31.52
N ASN A 214 -44.58 23.59 32.60
CA ASN A 214 -43.14 23.52 32.68
C ASN A 214 -42.74 22.23 33.38
N THR A 215 -41.86 21.46 32.75
CA THR A 215 -41.40 20.18 33.30
C THR A 215 -39.90 20.02 33.21
N HIS A 216 -39.33 19.37 34.21
CA HIS A 216 -37.96 18.88 34.24
C HIS A 216 -37.97 17.37 34.01
N LEU A 217 -37.20 16.89 33.03
CA LEU A 217 -37.03 15.47 32.74
C LEU A 217 -35.66 15.00 33.21
N HIS A 218 -35.67 13.98 34.06
CA HIS A 218 -34.49 13.18 34.39
C HIS A 218 -34.65 11.75 33.87
N ALA A 219 -33.77 11.31 32.97
CA ALA A 219 -33.73 9.95 32.47
C ALA A 219 -32.37 9.28 32.73
N THR A 220 -32.40 8.03 33.21
CA THR A 220 -31.20 7.25 33.55
C THR A 220 -31.27 5.84 32.96
N PRO A 221 -30.15 5.31 32.42
CA PRO A 221 -30.09 3.94 31.92
C PRO A 221 -30.16 2.92 33.07
N LEU A 222 -30.62 1.71 32.77
CA LEU A 222 -30.72 0.60 33.74
C LEU A 222 -29.49 -0.36 33.72
N ALA A 223 -28.52 -0.16 32.83
CA ALA A 223 -27.30 -0.97 32.71
C ALA A 223 -26.12 -0.43 33.58
N GLU A 224 -25.10 -1.27 33.82
CA GLU A 224 -24.04 -1.14 34.84
C GLU A 224 -23.12 0.10 34.81
N ASN A 225 -23.34 1.10 33.96
CA ASN A 225 -22.55 2.35 33.96
C ASN A 225 -23.41 3.58 34.28
N LYS A 226 -23.24 4.08 35.51
CA LYS A 226 -23.98 5.19 36.16
C LYS A 226 -23.68 6.58 35.57
N LYS A 227 -23.96 6.84 34.29
CA LYS A 227 -24.01 8.21 33.75
C LYS A 227 -25.44 8.58 33.33
N THR A 228 -25.89 9.77 33.72
CA THR A 228 -27.21 10.32 33.35
C THR A 228 -27.27 10.49 31.83
N LEU A 229 -28.23 9.81 31.19
CA LEU A 229 -28.33 9.79 29.71
C LEU A 229 -28.87 11.11 29.17
N LEU A 230 -29.91 11.63 29.81
CA LEU A 230 -30.59 12.87 29.42
C LEU A 230 -31.05 13.60 30.69
N ASN A 231 -30.61 14.85 30.84
CA ASN A 231 -31.14 15.81 31.80
C ASN A 231 -31.59 17.04 31.00
N GLY A 232 -32.81 17.50 31.21
CA GLY A 232 -33.35 18.57 30.38
C GLY A 232 -34.59 19.22 30.94
N THR A 233 -34.90 20.37 30.37
CA THR A 233 -36.12 21.12 30.64
C THR A 233 -37.00 21.07 29.41
N SER A 234 -38.30 21.01 29.64
CA SER A 234 -39.29 21.11 28.60
C SER A 234 -40.39 22.06 29.01
N THR A 235 -40.74 22.94 28.10
CA THR A 235 -41.86 23.86 28.26
C THR A 235 -42.88 23.52 27.20
N LEU A 236 -44.05 23.06 27.65
CA LEU A 236 -45.22 22.84 26.82
C LEU A 236 -46.13 24.06 26.98
N ARG A 237 -46.37 24.79 25.90
CA ARG A 237 -47.36 25.87 25.85
C ARG A 237 -48.52 25.41 24.98
N LEU A 238 -49.70 25.36 25.56
CA LEU A 238 -50.94 25.02 24.88
C LEU A 238 -51.74 26.31 24.68
N LYS A 239 -51.99 26.68 23.42
CA LYS A 239 -52.91 27.77 23.07
C LYS A 239 -54.22 27.15 22.51
N PRO A 240 -55.41 27.64 22.89
CA PRO A 240 -56.66 27.26 22.21
C PRO A 240 -56.58 27.70 20.74
N PRO A 241 -57.01 26.87 19.75
CA PRO A 241 -57.75 25.61 19.83
C PRO A 241 -56.86 24.35 19.76
N TYR A 242 -55.89 24.22 20.67
CA TYR A 242 -54.86 23.16 20.73
C TYR A 242 -53.70 23.32 19.74
N THR A 243 -53.31 24.57 19.43
CA THR A 243 -51.99 24.81 18.88
C THR A 243 -50.96 24.74 20.01
N GLY A 244 -50.14 23.69 20.02
CA GLY A 244 -49.17 23.43 21.07
C GLY A 244 -47.76 23.74 20.60
N ASP A 245 -47.07 24.67 21.24
CA ASP A 245 -45.64 24.91 21.05
C ASP A 245 -44.89 24.21 22.20
N THR A 246 -44.16 23.14 21.87
CA THR A 246 -43.24 22.46 22.77
C THR A 246 -41.80 22.80 22.42
N ALA A 247 -41.06 23.32 23.39
CA ALA A 247 -39.61 23.38 23.30
C ALA A 247 -39.05 22.34 24.28
N LEU A 248 -38.39 21.32 23.73
CA LEU A 248 -37.65 20.30 24.46
C LEU A 248 -36.16 20.65 24.37
N VAL A 249 -35.56 21.03 25.49
CA VAL A 249 -34.13 21.35 25.56
C VAL A 249 -33.46 20.36 26.50
N PHE A 250 -32.65 19.45 25.95
CA PHE A 250 -31.84 18.52 26.75
C PHE A 250 -30.39 18.97 26.72
N GLN A 251 -29.84 19.23 27.90
CA GLN A 251 -28.48 19.74 28.07
C GLN A 251 -27.71 18.93 29.10
N ASN A 252 -26.53 18.48 28.68
CA ASN A 252 -25.51 17.83 29.48
C ASN A 252 -24.18 18.53 29.18
N ALA A 253 -23.19 18.42 30.09
CA ALA A 253 -21.81 18.87 29.92
C ALA A 253 -21.14 18.60 28.55
N THR A 254 -21.62 17.62 27.78
CA THR A 254 -20.99 17.16 26.52
C THR A 254 -21.96 17.01 25.34
N SER A 255 -23.25 17.32 25.54
CA SER A 255 -24.27 17.22 24.50
C SER A 255 -25.40 18.23 24.70
N ASN A 256 -25.78 18.92 23.64
CA ASN A 256 -26.89 19.87 23.59
C ASN A 256 -27.88 19.41 22.51
N ILE A 257 -29.12 19.16 22.92
CA ILE A 257 -30.22 18.75 22.03
C ILE A 257 -31.31 19.80 22.18
N HIS A 258 -31.50 20.59 21.14
CA HIS A 258 -32.65 21.48 20.99
C HIS A 258 -33.63 20.83 20.04
N LEU A 259 -34.84 20.59 20.51
CA LEU A 259 -35.93 20.06 19.71
C LEU A 259 -37.14 20.95 19.95
N THR A 260 -37.58 21.66 18.94
CA THR A 260 -38.84 22.40 18.98
C THR A 260 -39.87 21.61 18.20
N LEU A 261 -41.02 21.33 18.79
CA LEU A 261 -42.18 20.83 18.06
C LEU A 261 -43.36 21.77 18.27
N ALA A 262 -43.92 22.28 17.19
CA ALA A 262 -45.18 22.97 17.14
C ALA A 262 -46.22 22.08 16.44
N TYR A 263 -47.46 22.17 16.87
CA TYR A 263 -48.58 21.48 16.23
C TYR A 263 -49.76 22.43 16.08
N ASP A 264 -50.34 22.52 14.89
CA ASP A 264 -51.60 23.25 14.64
C ASP A 264 -52.67 22.34 13.98
N THR A 265 -52.36 21.85 12.79
CA THR A 265 -53.07 20.96 11.88
C THR A 265 -52.08 19.96 11.25
N ALA A 266 -50.79 20.31 11.25
CA ALA A 266 -49.65 19.44 10.94
C ALA A 266 -48.58 19.57 12.03
N TRP A 267 -47.66 18.60 12.11
CA TRP A 267 -46.49 18.70 12.96
C TRP A 267 -45.42 19.55 12.29
N HIS A 268 -44.89 20.52 13.01
CA HIS A 268 -43.74 21.33 12.64
C HIS A 268 -42.64 21.12 13.68
N ALA A 269 -41.66 20.26 13.37
CA ALA A 269 -40.57 19.97 14.27
C ALA A 269 -39.25 20.45 13.69
N HIS A 270 -38.44 21.13 14.49
CA HIS A 270 -37.05 21.44 14.18
C HIS A 270 -36.16 20.81 15.24
N TRP A 271 -35.06 20.20 14.80
CA TRP A 271 -34.05 19.69 15.70
C TRP A 271 -32.70 20.31 15.40
N ASN A 272 -31.93 20.51 16.45
CA ASN A 272 -30.52 20.83 16.41
C ASN A 272 -29.83 20.07 17.54
N ILE A 273 -29.02 19.08 17.16
CA ILE A 273 -28.30 18.16 18.02
C ILE A 273 -26.82 18.46 17.85
N HIS A 274 -26.14 18.71 18.96
CA HIS A 274 -24.69 18.85 19.02
C HIS A 274 -24.13 18.04 20.18
N ALA A 275 -23.41 16.97 19.89
CA ALA A 275 -22.73 16.14 20.85
C ALA A 275 -21.23 16.15 20.57
N SER A 276 -20.44 16.76 21.45
CA SER A 276 -18.97 16.74 21.35
C SER A 276 -18.38 15.38 21.73
N ALA A 277 -19.14 14.54 22.43
CA ALA A 277 -18.77 13.16 22.75
C ALA A 277 -19.93 12.20 22.47
N LEU A 278 -19.85 11.44 21.38
CA LEU A 278 -20.91 10.52 20.94
C LEU A 278 -21.20 9.39 21.94
N ASN A 279 -20.22 9.02 22.77
CA ASN A 279 -20.40 8.05 23.87
C ASN A 279 -21.49 8.46 24.87
N THR A 280 -21.88 9.74 24.90
CA THR A 280 -22.96 10.26 25.75
C THR A 280 -24.34 9.87 25.24
N LEU A 281 -24.49 9.70 23.92
CA LEU A 281 -25.72 9.30 23.26
C LEU A 281 -25.77 7.78 23.01
N PHE A 282 -24.63 7.19 22.64
CA PHE A 282 -24.52 5.77 22.31
C PHE A 282 -23.31 5.13 22.99
N ALA A 283 -23.56 4.16 23.87
CA ALA A 283 -22.50 3.40 24.53
C ALA A 283 -21.58 2.72 23.48
N HIS A 284 -20.27 2.66 23.78
CA HIS A 284 -19.23 2.03 22.94
C HIS A 284 -18.88 2.75 21.63
N THR A 285 -19.26 4.01 21.48
CA THR A 285 -18.89 4.85 20.32
C THR A 285 -18.09 6.07 20.79
N THR A 286 -17.14 6.56 19.99
CA THR A 286 -16.49 7.86 20.24
C THR A 286 -16.61 8.74 19.01
N GLY A 287 -16.49 10.06 19.17
CA GLY A 287 -16.55 11.01 18.07
C GLY A 287 -17.42 12.23 18.37
N HIS A 288 -17.54 13.12 17.41
CA HIS A 288 -18.37 14.32 17.49
C HIS A 288 -19.54 14.17 16.52
N PHE A 289 -20.75 14.49 16.96
CA PHE A 289 -21.96 14.39 16.17
C PHE A 289 -22.70 15.72 16.17
N HIS A 290 -23.05 16.17 14.97
CA HIS A 290 -23.94 17.29 14.79
C HIS A 290 -25.05 16.89 13.83
N SER A 291 -26.30 17.22 14.14
CA SER A 291 -27.39 17.07 13.21
C SER A 291 -28.40 18.18 13.38
N SER A 292 -28.89 18.70 12.27
CA SER A 292 -29.95 19.70 12.27
C SER A 292 -30.93 19.43 11.13
N GLY A 293 -32.16 19.88 11.31
CA GLY A 293 -33.18 19.77 10.26
C GLY A 293 -34.58 20.12 10.74
N SER A 294 -35.52 19.88 9.83
CA SER A 294 -36.95 20.07 10.05
C SER A 294 -37.76 18.86 9.58
N PHE A 295 -38.94 18.76 10.16
CA PHE A 295 -39.98 17.81 9.83
C PHE A 295 -41.31 18.56 9.82
N ASP A 296 -42.03 18.49 8.72
CA ASP A 296 -43.26 19.24 8.47
C ASP A 296 -44.33 18.29 7.89
N GLY A 297 -45.47 18.10 8.57
CA GLY A 297 -46.58 17.28 8.05
C GLY A 297 -47.21 16.31 9.07
N SER A 298 -47.96 15.32 8.59
CA SER A 298 -48.56 14.27 9.42
C SER A 298 -47.68 13.01 9.44
N PHE A 299 -47.95 12.07 10.35
CA PHE A 299 -47.25 10.78 10.37
C PHE A 299 -47.44 9.95 9.08
N THR A 300 -48.43 10.26 8.26
CA THR A 300 -48.72 9.57 6.99
C THR A 300 -48.26 10.35 5.75
N ALA A 301 -48.06 11.67 5.86
CA ALA A 301 -47.55 12.53 4.79
C ALA A 301 -46.71 13.67 5.39
N PHE A 302 -45.38 13.54 5.28
CA PHE A 302 -44.41 14.45 5.87
C PHE A 302 -43.31 14.84 4.90
N LYS A 303 -42.78 16.04 5.11
CA LYS A 303 -41.55 16.54 4.54
C LYS A 303 -40.48 16.54 5.63
N SER A 304 -39.33 15.96 5.39
CA SER A 304 -38.19 16.05 6.32
C SER A 304 -36.95 16.49 5.58
N THR A 305 -36.32 17.55 6.04
CA THR A 305 -35.03 18.00 5.51
C THR A 305 -34.03 18.03 6.64
N GLY A 306 -32.84 17.48 6.44
CA GLY A 306 -31.83 17.49 7.48
C GLY A 306 -30.43 17.25 6.96
N ALA A 307 -29.47 17.60 7.81
CA ALA A 307 -28.08 17.28 7.65
C ALA A 307 -27.56 16.66 8.94
N ALA A 308 -26.59 15.77 8.81
CA ALA A 308 -25.82 15.23 9.91
C ALA A 308 -24.34 15.20 9.53
N SER A 309 -23.47 15.46 10.52
CA SER A 309 -22.05 15.26 10.42
C SER A 309 -21.53 14.48 11.61
N LEU A 310 -20.64 13.55 11.33
CA LEU A 310 -19.90 12.74 12.27
C LEU A 310 -18.41 13.00 12.02
N GLN A 311 -17.66 13.22 13.09
CA GLN A 311 -16.21 13.40 13.04
C GLN A 311 -15.54 12.47 14.05
N GLN A 312 -14.37 11.94 13.69
CA GLN A 312 -13.53 11.10 14.55
C GLN A 312 -14.29 9.91 15.14
N LEU A 313 -15.11 9.26 14.32
CA LEU A 313 -15.95 8.16 14.72
C LEU A 313 -15.13 6.87 14.81
N HIS A 314 -15.07 6.29 16.01
CA HIS A 314 -14.53 4.94 16.23
C HIS A 314 -15.70 3.99 16.46
N LEU A 315 -15.82 2.98 15.59
CA LEU A 315 -16.85 1.95 15.66
C LEU A 315 -16.20 0.57 15.81
N PRO A 316 -16.38 -0.10 16.96
CA PRO A 316 -16.05 -1.51 17.09
C PRO A 316 -17.14 -2.36 16.42
N ILE A 317 -16.82 -3.02 15.30
CA ILE A 317 -17.73 -3.91 14.56
C ILE A 317 -17.22 -5.35 14.71
N GLY A 318 -17.67 -6.04 15.76
CA GLY A 318 -17.22 -7.40 16.05
C GLY A 318 -15.73 -7.46 16.41
N LYS A 319 -14.91 -8.12 15.57
CA LYS A 319 -13.43 -8.18 15.71
C LYS A 319 -12.70 -7.06 14.97
N HIS A 320 -13.42 -6.23 14.23
CA HIS A 320 -12.87 -5.24 13.32
C HIS A 320 -13.10 -3.83 13.86
N ASN A 321 -12.16 -2.93 13.61
CA ASN A 321 -12.26 -1.54 14.03
C ASN A 321 -12.40 -0.64 12.80
N ALA A 322 -13.47 0.14 12.76
CA ALA A 322 -13.69 1.16 11.74
C ALA A 322 -13.41 2.55 12.33
N ASN A 323 -12.41 3.23 11.76
CA ASN A 323 -12.07 4.62 12.08
C ASN A 323 -12.53 5.52 10.95
N ILE A 324 -13.43 6.45 11.23
CA ILE A 324 -13.98 7.37 10.23
C ILE A 324 -13.60 8.80 10.63
N LYS A 325 -12.81 9.49 9.80
CA LYS A 325 -12.40 10.87 10.07
C LYS A 325 -13.58 11.82 9.97
N THR A 326 -14.31 11.78 8.85
CA THR A 326 -15.48 12.62 8.58
C THR A 326 -16.54 11.83 7.82
N LEU A 327 -17.80 11.98 8.22
CA LEU A 327 -18.96 11.49 7.48
C LEU A 327 -20.06 12.55 7.54
N LYS A 328 -20.55 12.98 6.39
CA LYS A 328 -21.61 13.97 6.24
C LYS A 328 -22.76 13.30 5.49
N ALA A 329 -23.97 13.47 6.00
CA ALA A 329 -25.19 13.02 5.36
C ALA A 329 -26.13 14.22 5.20
N GLN A 330 -26.81 14.31 4.06
CA GLN A 330 -27.85 15.29 3.79
C GLN A 330 -29.04 14.57 3.19
N TRP A 331 -30.24 14.95 3.63
CA TRP A 331 -31.46 14.32 3.17
C TRP A 331 -32.58 15.32 2.98
N LYS A 332 -33.40 15.07 1.97
CA LYS A 332 -34.65 15.76 1.70
C LYS A 332 -35.70 14.72 1.35
N LEU A 333 -36.64 14.53 2.26
CA LEU A 333 -37.67 13.52 2.27
C LEU A 333 -39.02 14.17 2.01
N ASN A 334 -39.81 13.64 1.08
CA ASN A 334 -41.21 14.03 0.92
C ASN A 334 -42.05 12.78 0.76
N THR A 335 -43.01 12.55 1.65
CA THR A 335 -43.87 11.37 1.66
C THR A 335 -45.30 11.79 1.33
N PHE A 336 -45.95 11.07 0.41
CA PHE A 336 -47.32 11.34 -0.01
C PHE A 336 -48.27 10.31 0.59
N ALA A 337 -49.43 10.78 1.08
CA ALA A 337 -50.39 9.98 1.85
C ALA A 337 -50.93 8.73 1.11
N GLU A 338 -50.97 8.78 -0.23
CA GLU A 338 -51.64 7.77 -1.04
C GLU A 338 -50.71 6.65 -1.54
N THR A 339 -49.40 6.89 -1.67
CA THR A 339 -48.48 5.95 -2.32
C THR A 339 -47.45 5.29 -1.39
N ARG A 340 -47.30 5.77 -0.14
CA ARG A 340 -46.13 5.46 0.74
C ARG A 340 -44.78 5.65 0.06
N ASP A 341 -44.76 6.28 -1.11
CA ASP A 341 -43.61 6.37 -1.96
C ASP A 341 -42.94 7.71 -1.71
N THR A 342 -41.71 7.63 -1.25
CA THR A 342 -41.02 8.76 -0.68
C THR A 342 -40.01 9.25 -1.71
N ALA A 343 -40.30 10.35 -2.40
CA ALA A 343 -39.38 10.93 -3.39
C ALA A 343 -38.32 11.75 -2.65
N GLN A 344 -37.05 11.31 -2.70
CA GLN A 344 -36.02 11.85 -1.82
C GLN A 344 -34.68 12.04 -2.52
N SER A 345 -33.93 13.06 -2.10
CA SER A 345 -32.48 13.13 -2.34
C SER A 345 -31.75 12.81 -1.04
N PHE A 346 -30.90 11.79 -1.05
CA PHE A 346 -30.06 11.40 0.07
C PHE A 346 -28.61 11.38 -0.40
N THR A 347 -27.75 12.17 0.24
CA THR A 347 -26.33 12.24 -0.11
C THR A 347 -25.50 11.90 1.12
N ILE A 348 -24.58 10.95 0.97
CA ILE A 348 -23.53 10.65 1.94
C ILE A 348 -22.20 11.04 1.32
N GLN A 349 -21.36 11.76 2.06
CA GLN A 349 -19.97 12.04 1.72
C GLN A 349 -19.11 11.74 2.93
N GLY A 350 -18.02 11.00 2.77
CA GLY A 350 -17.10 10.71 3.87
C GLY A 350 -15.67 10.65 3.40
N ASP A 351 -14.76 11.04 4.29
CA ASP A 351 -13.32 11.02 4.02
C ASP A 351 -12.62 10.13 5.04
N THR A 352 -11.61 9.41 4.56
CA THR A 352 -10.67 8.62 5.38
C THR A 352 -11.38 7.65 6.33
N LEU A 353 -11.98 6.62 5.75
CA LEU A 353 -12.49 5.46 6.49
C LEU A 353 -11.42 4.36 6.48
N LEU A 354 -10.83 4.10 7.64
CA LEU A 354 -9.87 3.01 7.81
C LEU A 354 -10.60 1.81 8.42
N TRP A 355 -10.68 0.72 7.66
CA TRP A 355 -11.24 -0.55 8.07
C TRP A 355 -10.14 -1.61 8.01
N ASP A 356 -9.59 -1.96 9.17
CA ASP A 356 -8.42 -2.82 9.32
C ASP A 356 -7.21 -2.39 8.46
N ARG A 357 -6.99 -3.03 7.30
CA ARG A 357 -5.88 -2.77 6.34
C ARG A 357 -6.34 -2.06 5.06
N TYR A 358 -7.60 -1.68 5.00
CA TYR A 358 -8.20 -0.99 3.87
C TYR A 358 -8.48 0.47 4.22
N LEU A 359 -7.91 1.38 3.45
CA LEU A 359 -8.17 2.81 3.55
C LEU A 359 -9.15 3.21 2.44
N LEU A 360 -10.30 3.75 2.82
CA LEU A 360 -11.26 4.38 1.92
C LEU A 360 -11.07 5.90 2.05
N PRO A 361 -10.20 6.54 1.25
CA PRO A 361 -9.94 7.97 1.36
C PRO A 361 -11.17 8.82 1.06
N ALA A 362 -12.07 8.37 0.18
CA ALA A 362 -13.29 9.10 -0.17
C ALA A 362 -14.43 8.13 -0.52
N ILE A 363 -15.63 8.42 -0.01
CA ILE A 363 -16.90 7.82 -0.43
C ILE A 363 -17.90 8.94 -0.70
N ALA A 364 -18.54 8.89 -1.86
CA ALA A 364 -19.68 9.75 -2.18
C ALA A 364 -20.81 8.88 -2.71
N LEU A 365 -21.98 8.96 -2.08
CA LEU A 365 -23.17 8.25 -2.49
C LEU A 365 -24.32 9.24 -2.60
N LYS A 366 -25.05 9.20 -3.70
CA LYS A 366 -26.21 10.05 -3.98
C LYS A 366 -27.36 9.16 -4.44
N VAL A 367 -28.47 9.20 -3.72
CA VAL A 367 -29.71 8.50 -4.07
C VAL A 367 -30.76 9.55 -4.41
N GLN A 368 -31.45 9.38 -5.54
CA GLN A 368 -32.50 10.30 -6.00
C GLN A 368 -33.74 9.53 -6.46
N GLY A 369 -34.92 10.02 -6.08
CA GLY A 369 -36.21 9.47 -6.53
C GLY A 369 -36.94 8.64 -5.46
N PRO A 370 -38.13 8.12 -5.78
CA PRO A 370 -38.92 7.26 -4.91
C PRO A 370 -38.24 5.92 -4.55
N LEU A 371 -38.53 5.34 -3.37
CA LEU A 371 -38.01 4.00 -3.02
C LEU A 371 -38.45 2.92 -4.03
N SER A 372 -39.66 3.07 -4.59
CA SER A 372 -40.17 2.18 -5.64
C SER A 372 -39.41 2.33 -6.98
N GLN A 373 -38.81 3.50 -7.24
CA GLN A 373 -38.03 3.81 -8.44
C GLN A 373 -36.99 4.90 -8.12
N HIS A 374 -35.78 4.50 -7.75
CA HIS A 374 -34.69 5.42 -7.41
C HIS A 374 -33.48 5.21 -8.30
N THR A 375 -32.69 6.26 -8.44
CA THR A 375 -31.34 6.23 -8.99
C THR A 375 -30.32 6.31 -7.86
N LEU A 376 -29.26 5.52 -7.97
CA LEU A 376 -28.13 5.49 -7.06
C LEU A 376 -26.87 5.80 -7.86
N GLU A 377 -26.16 6.85 -7.47
CA GLU A 377 -24.87 7.25 -8.04
C GLU A 377 -23.84 7.26 -6.92
N GLY A 378 -22.68 6.65 -7.14
CA GLY A 378 -21.63 6.66 -6.13
C GLY A 378 -20.23 6.53 -6.69
N THR A 379 -19.28 7.14 -5.99
CA THR A 379 -17.85 6.96 -6.22
C THR A 379 -17.19 6.45 -4.94
N LEU A 380 -16.29 5.50 -5.11
CA LEU A 380 -15.54 4.87 -4.05
C LEU A 380 -14.08 4.81 -4.46
N THR A 381 -13.18 5.22 -3.58
CA THR A 381 -11.75 4.94 -3.71
C THR A 381 -11.32 4.04 -2.57
N LEU A 382 -10.64 2.95 -2.88
CA LEU A 382 -10.16 1.95 -1.93
C LEU A 382 -8.66 1.75 -2.12
N THR A 383 -7.87 1.92 -1.07
CA THR A 383 -6.43 1.68 -1.06
C THR A 383 -6.10 0.56 -0.09
N ARG A 384 -5.45 -0.51 -0.57
CA ARG A 384 -4.95 -1.60 0.28
C ARG A 384 -3.54 -1.29 0.78
N LEU A 385 -3.33 -1.41 2.07
CA LEU A 385 -2.01 -1.32 2.69
C LEU A 385 -1.38 -2.73 2.70
N THR A 386 -0.24 -2.91 2.03
CA THR A 386 0.44 -4.21 1.88
C THR A 386 1.23 -4.62 3.12
N ASP A 387 1.25 -5.92 3.40
CA ASP A 387 2.11 -6.53 4.43
C ASP A 387 3.58 -6.61 3.95
N TRP A 388 4.51 -6.58 4.91
CA TRP A 388 5.96 -6.40 4.73
C TRP A 388 6.72 -7.47 3.92
N LEU A 389 6.03 -8.49 3.38
CA LEU A 389 6.64 -9.68 2.76
C LEU A 389 7.02 -9.51 1.27
N VAL A 390 6.90 -8.30 0.71
CA VAL A 390 7.38 -7.96 -0.64
C VAL A 390 8.45 -6.87 -0.51
N PRO A 391 9.64 -6.99 -1.14
CA PRO A 391 10.76 -6.05 -0.97
C PRO A 391 10.47 -4.58 -1.39
N THR A 392 9.31 -4.33 -2.03
CA THR A 392 8.82 -2.99 -2.34
C THR A 392 7.33 -2.90 -1.97
N PRO A 393 6.94 -2.04 -1.00
CA PRO A 393 5.53 -1.83 -0.68
C PRO A 393 4.83 -1.15 -1.86
N GLN A 394 3.94 -1.88 -2.55
CA GLN A 394 3.10 -1.31 -3.60
C GLN A 394 1.73 -0.94 -3.02
N THR A 395 1.35 0.32 -3.14
CA THR A 395 -0.01 0.77 -2.80
C THR A 395 -0.96 0.43 -3.95
N HIS A 396 -2.01 -0.32 -3.66
CA HIS A 396 -3.03 -0.67 -4.65
C HIS A 396 -4.26 0.18 -4.44
N THR A 397 -4.52 1.11 -5.35
CA THR A 397 -5.71 1.96 -5.34
C THR A 397 -6.71 1.47 -6.39
N LEU A 398 -7.97 1.35 -5.97
CA LEU A 398 -9.13 0.98 -6.76
C LEU A 398 -10.07 2.18 -6.78
N HIS A 399 -10.31 2.76 -7.96
CA HIS A 399 -11.37 3.73 -8.16
C HIS A 399 -12.58 3.02 -8.75
N LEU A 400 -13.76 3.23 -8.16
CA LEU A 400 -15.02 2.63 -8.59
C LEU A 400 -16.06 3.74 -8.75
N THR A 401 -16.76 3.73 -9.89
CA THR A 401 -17.91 4.61 -10.17
C THR A 401 -19.11 3.75 -10.51
N VAL A 402 -20.20 3.92 -9.77
CA VAL A 402 -21.44 3.14 -9.91
C VAL A 402 -22.62 4.06 -10.20
N LYS A 403 -23.44 3.69 -11.18
CA LYS A 403 -24.76 4.27 -11.41
C LYS A 403 -25.76 3.15 -11.60
N ALA A 404 -26.82 3.16 -10.80
CA ALA A 404 -27.87 2.16 -10.79
C ALA A 404 -29.24 2.83 -10.79
N HIS A 405 -30.26 2.16 -11.35
CA HIS A 405 -31.65 2.48 -11.09
C HIS A 405 -32.36 1.24 -10.58
N GLY A 406 -33.31 1.37 -9.65
CA GLY A 406 -34.01 0.20 -9.12
C GLY A 406 -35.15 0.52 -8.18
N ALA A 407 -35.73 -0.54 -7.64
CA ALA A 407 -36.82 -0.55 -6.68
C ALA A 407 -36.34 -1.27 -5.40
N PHE A 408 -36.59 -0.67 -4.25
CA PHE A 408 -36.37 -1.30 -2.96
C PHE A 408 -37.71 -1.69 -2.34
N ASP A 409 -37.90 -2.98 -2.04
CA ASP A 409 -39.06 -3.46 -1.29
C ASP A 409 -38.71 -3.44 0.21
N PRO A 410 -39.28 -2.49 1.00
CA PRO A 410 -38.97 -2.36 2.41
C PRO A 410 -39.54 -3.50 3.27
N ILE A 411 -40.51 -4.28 2.78
CA ILE A 411 -41.08 -5.42 3.52
C ILE A 411 -40.17 -6.64 3.35
N LYS A 412 -39.68 -6.88 2.14
CA LYS A 412 -38.81 -8.02 1.83
C LYS A 412 -37.32 -7.74 2.06
N HIS A 413 -36.94 -6.47 2.27
CA HIS A 413 -35.55 -6.00 2.31
C HIS A 413 -34.77 -6.38 1.05
N THR A 414 -35.44 -6.44 -0.10
CA THR A 414 -34.85 -6.80 -1.38
C THR A 414 -34.78 -5.58 -2.29
N TRP A 415 -33.61 -5.34 -2.87
CA TRP A 415 -33.44 -4.38 -3.95
C TRP A 415 -33.40 -5.12 -5.29
N GLN A 416 -34.09 -4.59 -6.29
CA GLN A 416 -34.02 -5.07 -7.67
C GLN A 416 -33.83 -3.89 -8.59
N GLY A 417 -32.84 -3.95 -9.47
CA GLY A 417 -32.57 -2.84 -10.38
C GLY A 417 -31.58 -3.18 -11.47
N THR A 418 -31.21 -2.18 -12.25
CA THR A 418 -30.18 -2.27 -13.27
C THR A 418 -29.00 -1.37 -12.94
N LEU A 419 -27.79 -1.91 -13.08
CA LEU A 419 -26.53 -1.17 -13.03
C LEU A 419 -26.26 -0.63 -14.43
N SER A 420 -26.43 0.67 -14.65
CA SER A 420 -26.13 1.32 -15.94
C SER A 420 -24.65 1.69 -16.08
N GLN A 421 -23.94 1.87 -14.97
CA GLN A 421 -22.51 2.14 -14.93
C GLN A 421 -21.89 1.39 -13.75
N PHE A 422 -20.78 0.71 -13.99
CA PHE A 422 -19.94 0.09 -12.97
C PHE A 422 -18.52 0.11 -13.49
N ASN A 423 -17.89 1.27 -13.47
CA ASN A 423 -16.57 1.45 -14.05
C ASN A 423 -15.53 1.39 -12.95
N THR A 424 -14.41 0.74 -13.23
CA THR A 424 -13.32 0.66 -12.29
C THR A 424 -11.99 0.94 -12.95
N ASP A 425 -11.09 1.62 -12.25
CA ASP A 425 -9.69 1.77 -12.65
C ASP A 425 -8.81 1.15 -11.57
N THR A 426 -7.94 0.23 -12.01
CA THR A 426 -7.03 -0.51 -11.14
C THR A 426 -5.62 -0.43 -11.69
N SER A 427 -4.62 -0.33 -10.81
CA SER A 427 -3.22 -0.35 -11.23
C SER A 427 -2.77 -1.69 -11.88
N SER A 428 -3.59 -2.73 -11.76
CA SER A 428 -3.26 -4.12 -12.15
C SER A 428 -3.82 -4.55 -13.51
N ILE A 429 -5.03 -4.09 -13.84
CA ILE A 429 -5.79 -4.48 -15.04
C ILE A 429 -6.13 -3.25 -15.91
N GLY A 430 -5.96 -2.03 -15.39
CA GLY A 430 -6.32 -0.77 -16.04
C GLY A 430 -7.81 -0.43 -15.89
N ALA A 431 -8.27 0.51 -16.71
CA ALA A 431 -9.64 1.00 -16.72
C ALA A 431 -10.60 0.00 -17.39
N LEU A 432 -11.61 -0.44 -16.64
CA LEU A 432 -12.70 -1.31 -17.04
C LEU A 432 -14.01 -0.52 -17.08
N THR A 433 -14.70 -0.54 -18.21
CA THR A 433 -15.99 0.14 -18.41
C THR A 433 -17.09 -0.85 -18.70
N LEU A 434 -18.22 -0.75 -17.99
CA LEU A 434 -19.35 -1.66 -18.18
C LEU A 434 -19.95 -1.48 -19.58
N GLN A 435 -20.05 -2.57 -20.36
CA GLN A 435 -20.49 -2.50 -21.77
C GLN A 435 -22.00 -2.33 -21.93
N ARG A 436 -22.80 -2.93 -21.04
CA ARG A 436 -24.27 -2.93 -21.10
C ARG A 436 -24.85 -2.92 -19.68
N PRO A 437 -26.07 -2.36 -19.50
CA PRO A 437 -26.74 -2.41 -18.21
C PRO A 437 -26.97 -3.84 -17.71
N VAL A 438 -26.73 -4.09 -16.42
CA VAL A 438 -26.84 -5.41 -15.80
C VAL A 438 -27.96 -5.42 -14.78
N THR A 439 -28.87 -6.39 -14.87
CA THR A 439 -29.94 -6.53 -13.86
C THR A 439 -29.41 -7.28 -12.64
N VAL A 440 -29.59 -6.70 -11.47
CA VAL A 440 -29.08 -7.23 -10.19
C VAL A 440 -30.21 -7.23 -9.16
N SER A 441 -30.32 -8.32 -8.43
CA SER A 441 -31.13 -8.39 -7.21
C SER A 441 -30.22 -8.56 -6.00
N TYR A 442 -30.44 -7.74 -4.98
CA TYR A 442 -29.69 -7.74 -3.73
C TYR A 442 -30.63 -7.98 -2.55
N SER A 443 -30.22 -8.84 -1.63
CA SER A 443 -30.80 -9.01 -0.30
C SER A 443 -29.66 -9.15 0.73
N PRO A 444 -29.93 -9.05 2.04
CA PRO A 444 -28.90 -9.23 3.06
C PRO A 444 -28.15 -10.58 2.98
N ASP A 445 -28.81 -11.61 2.45
CA ASP A 445 -28.28 -12.97 2.41
C ASP A 445 -27.78 -13.40 1.01
N GLN A 446 -28.22 -12.72 -0.06
CA GLN A 446 -27.97 -13.12 -1.43
C GLN A 446 -27.77 -11.93 -2.38
N ILE A 447 -26.80 -12.06 -3.29
CA ILE A 447 -26.63 -11.18 -4.45
C ILE A 447 -26.73 -12.03 -5.71
N GLN A 448 -27.61 -11.66 -6.63
CA GLN A 448 -27.78 -12.40 -7.88
C GLN A 448 -27.65 -11.47 -9.08
N LEU A 449 -26.74 -11.83 -9.98
CA LEU A 449 -26.63 -11.22 -11.30
C LEU A 449 -27.56 -12.00 -12.25
N HIS A 450 -28.61 -11.36 -12.76
CA HIS A 450 -29.53 -12.02 -13.70
C HIS A 450 -28.96 -12.12 -15.11
N THR A 451 -27.99 -11.25 -15.42
CA THR A 451 -27.25 -11.23 -16.69
C THR A 451 -25.76 -11.14 -16.39
N PRO A 452 -24.88 -11.77 -17.19
CA PRO A 452 -23.44 -11.58 -17.05
C PRO A 452 -23.06 -10.09 -17.14
N ALA A 453 -22.27 -9.61 -16.17
CA ALA A 453 -21.73 -8.27 -16.19
C ALA A 453 -20.44 -8.27 -16.99
N CYS A 454 -20.42 -7.57 -18.13
CA CYS A 454 -19.26 -7.51 -19.03
C CYS A 454 -18.67 -6.11 -19.09
N TRP A 455 -17.36 -6.01 -18.88
CA TRP A 455 -16.55 -4.81 -18.95
C TRP A 455 -15.62 -4.85 -20.15
N SER A 456 -15.47 -3.73 -20.85
CA SER A 456 -14.41 -3.52 -21.83
C SER A 456 -13.17 -2.94 -21.16
N ALA A 457 -12.03 -3.56 -21.41
CA ALA A 457 -10.69 -2.98 -21.26
C ALA A 457 -10.18 -2.64 -22.66
N VAL A 458 -9.21 -1.73 -22.82
CA VAL A 458 -8.50 -1.63 -24.10
C VAL A 458 -7.18 -2.38 -23.93
N PRO A 459 -6.93 -3.52 -24.61
CA PRO A 459 -7.66 -4.09 -25.75
C PRO A 459 -8.58 -5.31 -25.45
N GLY A 460 -9.05 -5.52 -24.22
CA GLY A 460 -9.75 -6.75 -23.81
C GLY A 460 -11.17 -6.62 -23.27
N SER A 461 -11.70 -7.70 -22.70
CA SER A 461 -12.97 -7.69 -21.98
C SER A 461 -12.95 -8.66 -20.80
N LEU A 462 -13.72 -8.35 -19.76
CA LEU A 462 -13.96 -9.20 -18.59
C LEU A 462 -15.47 -9.38 -18.42
N CYS A 463 -15.97 -10.60 -18.34
CA CYS A 463 -17.35 -10.92 -18.03
C CYS A 463 -17.41 -11.71 -16.73
N VAL A 464 -18.35 -11.37 -15.85
CA VAL A 464 -18.60 -12.06 -14.58
C VAL A 464 -20.06 -12.43 -14.51
N SER A 465 -20.34 -13.68 -14.13
CA SER A 465 -21.68 -14.17 -13.87
C SER A 465 -21.69 -15.02 -12.61
N GLY A 466 -22.85 -15.13 -11.96
CA GLY A 466 -22.99 -15.94 -10.76
C GLY A 466 -23.99 -15.39 -9.77
N GLN A 467 -24.14 -16.16 -8.70
CA GLN A 467 -24.92 -15.82 -7.52
C GLN A 467 -23.99 -15.93 -6.32
N TYR A 468 -24.15 -15.03 -5.36
CA TYR A 468 -23.43 -15.05 -4.09
C TYR A 468 -24.45 -15.23 -2.97
N ALA A 469 -24.14 -16.10 -2.01
CA ALA A 469 -24.95 -16.30 -0.81
C ALA A 469 -24.04 -16.42 0.42
N THR A 470 -24.39 -15.76 1.52
CA THR A 470 -23.53 -15.66 2.71
C THR A 470 -23.39 -16.98 3.48
N LEU A 471 -24.46 -17.79 3.54
CA LEU A 471 -24.52 -19.03 4.31
C LEU A 471 -24.78 -20.27 3.45
N ALA A 472 -24.82 -20.11 2.12
CA ALA A 472 -25.06 -21.20 1.18
C ALA A 472 -23.89 -21.33 0.19
N PRO A 473 -23.70 -22.52 -0.41
CA PRO A 473 -22.76 -22.69 -1.50
C PRO A 473 -23.08 -21.73 -2.64
N TRP A 474 -22.04 -21.12 -3.20
CA TRP A 474 -22.21 -20.17 -4.30
C TRP A 474 -21.18 -20.42 -5.39
N HIS A 475 -21.52 -20.03 -6.62
CA HIS A 475 -20.61 -20.15 -7.76
C HIS A 475 -20.52 -18.83 -8.51
N ALA A 476 -19.32 -18.54 -9.00
CA ALA A 476 -19.06 -17.44 -9.91
C ALA A 476 -18.23 -17.93 -11.09
N GLU A 477 -18.59 -17.47 -12.28
CA GLU A 477 -17.83 -17.69 -13.49
C GLU A 477 -17.30 -16.35 -13.99
N LEU A 478 -16.00 -16.30 -14.23
CA LEU A 478 -15.31 -15.17 -14.84
C LEU A 478 -14.80 -15.62 -16.19
N GLN A 479 -14.97 -14.79 -17.21
CA GLN A 479 -14.41 -15.02 -18.54
C GLN A 479 -13.71 -13.75 -18.98
N TRP A 480 -12.50 -13.86 -19.48
CA TRP A 480 -11.80 -12.73 -20.04
C TRP A 480 -11.24 -13.02 -21.41
N HIS A 481 -11.14 -11.97 -22.20
CA HIS A 481 -10.57 -12.03 -23.53
C HIS A 481 -9.58 -10.89 -23.70
N ASN A 482 -8.38 -11.21 -24.17
CA ASN A 482 -7.36 -10.23 -24.53
C ASN A 482 -7.01 -9.21 -23.41
N LEU A 483 -7.08 -9.62 -22.14
CA LEU A 483 -6.71 -8.78 -21.00
C LEU A 483 -5.21 -8.81 -20.76
N VAL A 484 -4.63 -7.64 -20.52
CA VAL A 484 -3.22 -7.49 -20.13
C VAL A 484 -3.18 -7.28 -18.62
N VAL A 485 -2.50 -8.18 -17.90
CA VAL A 485 -2.37 -8.13 -16.45
C VAL A 485 -0.94 -7.74 -16.10
N SER A 486 -0.73 -6.53 -15.58
CA SER A 486 0.61 -5.97 -15.34
C SER A 486 1.37 -6.63 -14.18
N GLN A 487 0.66 -7.37 -13.33
CA GLN A 487 1.18 -7.98 -12.10
C GLN A 487 1.56 -9.45 -12.22
N LEU A 488 1.15 -10.13 -13.28
CA LEU A 488 1.62 -11.50 -13.49
C LEU A 488 3.11 -11.43 -13.88
N PRO A 489 3.94 -12.43 -13.50
CA PRO A 489 5.31 -12.58 -13.98
C PRO A 489 5.32 -13.05 -15.45
N LEU A 490 4.51 -12.36 -16.25
CA LEU A 490 4.29 -12.56 -17.66
C LEU A 490 4.68 -11.26 -18.37
N PRO A 491 4.92 -11.32 -19.67
CA PRO A 491 5.31 -10.15 -20.44
C PRO A 491 4.22 -9.09 -20.37
N ARG A 492 4.60 -7.82 -20.14
CA ARG A 492 3.66 -6.68 -20.04
C ARG A 492 2.77 -6.48 -21.29
N SER A 493 3.05 -7.19 -22.38
CA SER A 493 2.33 -7.12 -23.65
C SER A 493 1.64 -8.44 -24.05
N LEU A 494 1.66 -9.49 -23.22
CA LEU A 494 1.03 -10.77 -23.59
C LEU A 494 -0.46 -10.72 -23.21
N PRO A 495 -1.38 -10.58 -24.18
CA PRO A 495 -2.79 -10.62 -23.86
C PRO A 495 -3.20 -12.04 -23.46
N LEU A 496 -3.95 -12.12 -22.38
CA LEU A 496 -4.47 -13.36 -21.84
C LEU A 496 -5.97 -13.43 -22.11
N SER A 497 -6.44 -14.61 -22.48
CA SER A 497 -7.84 -14.98 -22.50
C SER A 497 -8.03 -16.18 -21.57
N GLY A 498 -9.24 -16.43 -21.11
CA GLY A 498 -9.47 -17.56 -20.24
C GLY A 498 -10.78 -17.47 -19.49
N ASP A 499 -10.97 -18.46 -18.63
CA ASP A 499 -12.11 -18.58 -17.76
C ASP A 499 -11.66 -19.01 -16.37
N ALA A 500 -12.40 -18.58 -15.36
CA ALA A 500 -12.24 -19.02 -14.00
C ALA A 500 -13.61 -19.36 -13.41
N ARG A 501 -13.72 -20.54 -12.80
CA ARG A 501 -14.89 -20.92 -12.00
C ARG A 501 -14.49 -20.95 -10.55
N ILE A 502 -15.23 -20.22 -9.74
CA ILE A 502 -15.07 -20.18 -8.29
C ILE A 502 -16.29 -20.91 -7.72
N GLN A 503 -16.04 -21.91 -6.90
CA GLN A 503 -17.07 -22.63 -6.15
C GLN A 503 -16.77 -22.49 -4.67
N HIS A 504 -17.70 -21.90 -3.94
CA HIS A 504 -17.63 -21.76 -2.49
C HIS A 504 -18.56 -22.77 -1.83
N THR A 505 -18.05 -23.41 -0.78
CA THR A 505 -18.77 -24.26 0.17
C THR A 505 -18.48 -23.74 1.59
N PRO A 506 -19.28 -24.08 2.61
CA PRO A 506 -19.07 -23.58 3.98
C PRO A 506 -17.64 -23.79 4.53
N ASP A 507 -16.95 -24.84 4.09
CA ASP A 507 -15.61 -25.18 4.59
C ASP A 507 -14.47 -24.81 3.61
N GLU A 508 -14.76 -24.63 2.32
CA GLU A 508 -13.74 -24.50 1.26
C GLU A 508 -14.15 -23.66 0.06
N ILE A 509 -13.15 -23.05 -0.58
CA ILE A 509 -13.31 -22.37 -1.88
C ILE A 509 -12.41 -23.05 -2.89
N ALA A 510 -13.01 -23.66 -3.92
CA ALA A 510 -12.31 -24.24 -5.04
C ALA A 510 -12.25 -23.23 -6.20
N LEU A 511 -11.04 -22.98 -6.71
CA LEU A 511 -10.81 -22.20 -7.92
C LEU A 511 -10.40 -23.15 -9.05
N GLN A 512 -11.19 -23.18 -10.12
CA GLN A 512 -10.79 -23.74 -11.41
C GLN A 512 -10.39 -22.59 -12.32
N LEU A 513 -9.15 -22.58 -12.81
CA LEU A 513 -8.61 -21.51 -13.66
C LEU A 513 -8.14 -22.11 -14.97
N SER A 514 -8.61 -21.58 -16.10
CA SER A 514 -8.21 -21.93 -17.47
C SER A 514 -7.62 -20.68 -18.14
N LEU A 515 -6.31 -20.65 -18.40
CA LEU A 515 -5.64 -19.51 -19.07
C LEU A 515 -5.15 -19.90 -20.47
N HIS A 516 -5.35 -19.00 -21.42
CA HIS A 516 -4.94 -19.09 -22.82
C HIS A 516 -4.22 -17.81 -23.26
N ALA A 517 -3.00 -17.93 -23.80
CA ALA A 517 -2.29 -16.81 -24.43
C ALA A 517 -2.49 -16.82 -25.96
N ALA A 518 -2.21 -15.69 -26.62
CA ALA A 518 -2.50 -15.39 -28.04
C ALA A 518 -2.12 -16.51 -29.06
N THR A 519 -2.65 -16.40 -30.28
CA THR A 519 -2.67 -17.44 -31.33
C THR A 519 -1.32 -18.05 -31.74
N GLN A 520 -0.18 -17.40 -31.48
CA GLN A 520 1.16 -17.96 -31.76
C GLN A 520 1.82 -18.63 -30.54
N ASN A 521 1.31 -18.37 -29.33
CA ASN A 521 1.83 -18.87 -28.06
C ASN A 521 0.70 -19.51 -27.26
N THR A 522 0.57 -20.84 -27.33
CA THR A 522 -0.44 -21.54 -26.53
C THR A 522 0.09 -21.80 -25.13
N LEU A 523 -0.24 -20.92 -24.19
CA LEU A 523 -0.23 -21.22 -22.76
C LEU A 523 -1.58 -21.86 -22.43
N LYS A 524 -1.62 -23.02 -21.79
CA LYS A 524 -2.81 -23.64 -21.20
C LYS A 524 -2.49 -23.97 -19.76
N LEU A 525 -3.06 -23.23 -18.83
CA LEU A 525 -3.00 -23.59 -17.42
C LEU A 525 -4.40 -24.01 -17.00
N ASN A 526 -4.58 -25.28 -16.59
CA ASN A 526 -5.74 -25.65 -15.80
C ASN A 526 -5.29 -25.95 -14.37
N MET A 527 -5.87 -25.28 -13.39
CA MET A 527 -5.52 -25.45 -11.99
C MET A 527 -6.77 -25.54 -11.15
N THR A 528 -6.77 -26.47 -10.19
CA THR A 528 -7.73 -26.60 -9.10
C THR A 528 -7.02 -26.38 -7.77
N ALA A 529 -7.41 -25.36 -7.02
CA ALA A 529 -6.77 -25.03 -5.74
C ALA A 529 -7.78 -24.62 -4.66
N PRO A 530 -7.54 -24.97 -3.38
CA PRO A 530 -8.24 -24.37 -2.25
C PRO A 530 -7.70 -22.95 -2.00
N LEU A 531 -8.56 -21.93 -1.92
CA LEU A 531 -8.11 -20.54 -1.69
C LEU A 531 -7.75 -20.21 -0.22
N SER A 532 -7.98 -21.14 0.72
CA SER A 532 -7.60 -20.96 2.12
C SER A 532 -6.16 -21.41 2.36
N VAL A 533 -5.29 -20.49 2.80
CA VAL A 533 -3.88 -20.77 3.17
C VAL A 533 -3.78 -21.79 4.32
N LYS A 534 -4.85 -21.96 5.11
CA LYS A 534 -4.94 -22.97 6.18
C LYS A 534 -5.47 -24.33 5.70
N SER A 535 -5.90 -24.44 4.44
CA SER A 535 -6.36 -25.72 3.89
C SER A 535 -5.18 -26.67 3.72
N THR A 536 -5.34 -27.89 4.21
CA THR A 536 -4.37 -28.97 4.05
C THR A 536 -4.55 -29.75 2.75
N ARG A 537 -5.60 -29.45 1.96
CA ARG A 537 -5.87 -30.14 0.70
C ARG A 537 -4.83 -29.78 -0.35
N PRO A 538 -4.38 -30.76 -1.16
CA PRO A 538 -3.40 -30.50 -2.18
C PRO A 538 -3.99 -29.70 -3.33
N ILE A 539 -3.21 -28.76 -3.87
CA ILE A 539 -3.45 -28.18 -5.19
C ILE A 539 -3.22 -29.26 -6.26
N GLN A 540 -3.93 -29.16 -7.37
CA GLN A 540 -3.67 -29.96 -8.56
C GLN A 540 -3.79 -29.08 -9.79
N GLY A 541 -2.81 -29.13 -10.68
CA GLY A 541 -2.89 -28.37 -11.92
C GLY A 541 -2.00 -28.94 -13.00
N ASN A 542 -2.37 -28.70 -14.25
CA ASN A 542 -1.54 -28.97 -15.41
C ASN A 542 -1.27 -27.66 -16.14
N LEU A 543 0.01 -27.44 -16.43
CA LEU A 543 0.51 -26.31 -17.20
C LEU A 543 1.11 -26.87 -18.48
N GLN A 544 0.52 -26.52 -19.61
CA GLN A 544 1.08 -26.76 -20.93
C GLN A 544 1.47 -25.43 -21.54
N LEU A 545 2.71 -25.29 -21.96
CA LEU A 545 3.20 -24.13 -22.67
C LEU A 545 3.82 -24.59 -23.98
N ARG A 546 3.31 -24.09 -25.09
CA ARG A 546 3.97 -24.19 -26.38
C ARG A 546 4.10 -22.80 -26.98
N THR A 547 5.32 -22.42 -27.28
CA THR A 547 5.64 -21.17 -27.95
C THR A 547 6.67 -21.42 -29.04
N GLU A 548 6.43 -20.82 -30.20
CA GLU A 548 7.38 -20.79 -31.32
C GLU A 548 8.35 -19.60 -31.19
N ASP A 549 8.06 -18.65 -30.29
CA ASP A 549 8.85 -17.45 -30.08
C ASP A 549 8.99 -17.09 -28.59
N LEU A 550 10.19 -17.31 -28.06
CA LEU A 550 10.55 -16.97 -26.68
C LEU A 550 10.72 -15.48 -26.41
N ARG A 551 10.75 -14.61 -27.43
CA ARG A 551 10.88 -13.16 -27.24
C ARG A 551 9.75 -12.59 -26.39
N ALA A 552 8.56 -13.20 -26.42
CA ALA A 552 7.48 -12.82 -25.51
C ALA A 552 7.98 -12.86 -24.06
N PHE A 553 8.69 -13.91 -23.62
CA PHE A 553 9.07 -14.15 -22.22
C PHE A 553 10.37 -13.45 -21.77
N GLN A 554 10.90 -12.51 -22.55
CA GLN A 554 12.18 -11.84 -22.25
C GLN A 554 12.19 -11.06 -20.93
N SER A 555 11.02 -10.67 -20.40
CA SER A 555 10.91 -10.00 -19.08
C SER A 555 11.18 -10.91 -17.87
N VAL A 556 11.12 -12.23 -18.05
CA VAL A 556 11.40 -13.24 -17.00
C VAL A 556 12.83 -13.78 -17.12
N ILE A 557 13.46 -13.55 -18.28
CA ILE A 557 14.84 -13.93 -18.56
C ILE A 557 15.75 -12.78 -18.09
N PRO A 558 16.85 -13.04 -17.36
CA PRO A 558 17.78 -11.99 -16.96
C PRO A 558 18.21 -11.13 -18.16
N PRO A 559 18.33 -9.79 -18.01
CA PRO A 559 18.60 -8.86 -19.12
C PRO A 559 19.89 -9.14 -19.90
N VAL A 560 20.76 -9.99 -19.36
CA VAL A 560 22.09 -10.35 -19.86
C VAL A 560 22.01 -11.32 -21.04
N VAL A 561 20.84 -11.88 -21.36
CA VAL A 561 20.67 -12.93 -22.37
C VAL A 561 19.44 -12.69 -23.25
N SER A 562 19.62 -12.65 -24.57
CA SER A 562 18.51 -12.78 -25.53
C SER A 562 18.32 -14.25 -25.89
N VAL A 563 17.12 -14.79 -25.66
CA VAL A 563 16.80 -16.19 -25.99
C VAL A 563 15.75 -16.23 -27.10
N GLN A 564 16.08 -16.91 -28.19
CA GLN A 564 15.13 -17.29 -29.24
C GLN A 564 14.97 -18.80 -29.25
N GLY A 565 13.89 -19.32 -29.84
CA GLY A 565 13.67 -20.76 -30.00
C GLY A 565 12.25 -21.19 -29.67
N LYS A 566 11.99 -22.49 -29.85
CA LYS A 566 10.71 -23.14 -29.56
C LYS A 566 10.74 -23.75 -28.18
N LEU A 567 9.79 -23.42 -27.32
CA LEU A 567 9.69 -23.97 -25.97
C LEU A 567 8.40 -24.78 -25.82
N ASN A 568 8.56 -26.03 -25.42
CA ASN A 568 7.48 -26.93 -25.04
C ASN A 568 7.64 -27.28 -23.56
N ALA A 569 6.64 -27.02 -22.73
CA ALA A 569 6.62 -27.43 -21.34
C ALA A 569 5.29 -28.12 -21.02
N ASP A 570 5.38 -29.27 -20.36
CA ASP A 570 4.26 -30.02 -19.84
C ASP A 570 4.57 -30.30 -18.36
N LEU A 571 3.95 -29.51 -17.48
CA LEU A 571 4.20 -29.52 -16.04
C LEU A 571 2.91 -29.85 -15.27
N MET A 572 3.05 -30.62 -14.21
CA MET A 572 2.02 -30.99 -13.26
C MET A 572 2.37 -30.41 -11.89
N LEU A 573 1.46 -29.62 -11.34
CA LEU A 573 1.50 -29.06 -10.00
C LEU A 573 0.67 -29.94 -9.06
N SER A 574 1.24 -30.29 -7.90
CA SER A 574 0.61 -31.09 -6.85
C SER A 574 1.06 -30.62 -5.47
N GLY A 575 0.64 -31.27 -4.38
CA GLY A 575 1.08 -30.92 -3.01
C GLY A 575 0.32 -29.75 -2.40
N GLN A 576 0.75 -29.23 -1.25
CA GLN A 576 0.01 -28.17 -0.54
C GLN A 576 0.32 -26.79 -1.13
N LEU A 577 -0.60 -25.82 -1.00
CA LEU A 577 -0.36 -24.45 -1.49
C LEU A 577 0.88 -23.79 -0.87
N SER A 578 1.24 -24.18 0.36
CA SER A 578 2.45 -23.74 1.07
C SER A 578 3.75 -24.44 0.62
N ARG A 579 3.65 -25.59 -0.06
CA ARG A 579 4.76 -26.42 -0.56
C ARG A 579 4.35 -27.13 -1.85
N PRO A 580 4.28 -26.41 -2.99
CA PRO A 580 3.88 -27.00 -4.25
C PRO A 580 4.95 -27.97 -4.75
N LEU A 581 4.52 -29.15 -5.19
CA LEU A 581 5.35 -30.17 -5.83
C LEU A 581 5.16 -30.08 -7.35
N VAL A 582 6.24 -29.82 -8.08
CA VAL A 582 6.21 -29.70 -9.55
C VAL A 582 6.85 -30.92 -10.18
N SER A 583 6.17 -31.52 -11.15
CA SER A 583 6.70 -32.63 -11.95
C SER A 583 6.42 -32.44 -13.42
N GLY A 584 7.24 -32.99 -14.32
CA GLY A 584 7.03 -32.87 -15.76
C GLY A 584 8.31 -32.61 -16.55
N HIS A 585 8.17 -32.12 -17.78
CA HIS A 585 9.29 -31.82 -18.65
C HIS A 585 9.15 -30.45 -19.32
N LEU A 586 10.29 -29.82 -19.57
CA LEU A 586 10.42 -28.63 -20.40
C LEU A 586 11.52 -28.90 -21.42
N ALA A 587 11.27 -28.56 -22.68
CA ALA A 587 12.19 -28.76 -23.79
C ALA A 587 12.25 -27.49 -24.64
N LEU A 588 13.45 -26.94 -24.79
CA LEU A 588 13.80 -25.87 -25.71
C LEU A 588 14.49 -26.46 -26.93
N GLN A 589 14.01 -26.11 -28.12
CA GLN A 589 14.52 -26.57 -29.40
C GLN A 589 14.88 -25.40 -30.30
N SER A 590 15.92 -25.60 -31.13
CA SER A 590 16.42 -24.60 -32.07
C SER A 590 16.67 -23.23 -31.41
N GLY A 591 17.17 -23.26 -30.17
CA GLY A 591 17.39 -22.05 -29.40
C GLY A 591 18.62 -21.27 -29.87
N GLN A 592 18.61 -19.97 -29.63
CA GLN A 592 19.78 -19.11 -29.79
C GLN A 592 19.92 -18.23 -28.56
N VAL A 593 21.15 -18.12 -28.05
CA VAL A 593 21.50 -17.32 -26.87
C VAL A 593 22.66 -16.41 -27.23
N THR A 594 22.50 -15.10 -27.04
CA THR A 594 23.60 -14.13 -27.17
C THR A 594 24.00 -13.58 -25.81
N ILE A 595 25.31 -13.59 -25.52
CA ILE A 595 25.94 -13.05 -24.33
C ILE A 595 26.78 -11.84 -24.74
N PRO A 596 26.24 -10.60 -24.62
CA PRO A 596 26.85 -9.42 -25.23
C PRO A 596 28.24 -9.09 -24.70
N ILE A 597 28.49 -9.27 -23.40
CA ILE A 597 29.75 -8.88 -22.75
C ILE A 597 30.97 -9.60 -23.31
N VAL A 598 30.81 -10.85 -23.74
CA VAL A 598 31.87 -11.65 -24.39
C VAL A 598 31.63 -11.82 -25.89
N LYS A 599 30.65 -11.09 -26.47
CA LYS A 599 30.20 -11.17 -27.86
C LYS A 599 30.00 -12.62 -28.34
N LEU A 600 29.48 -13.46 -27.46
CA LEU A 600 29.29 -14.88 -27.73
C LEU A 600 27.85 -15.14 -28.19
N THR A 601 27.69 -15.91 -29.27
CA THR A 601 26.38 -16.39 -29.71
C THR A 601 26.38 -17.91 -29.75
N LEU A 602 25.58 -18.52 -28.88
CA LEU A 602 25.31 -19.94 -28.84
C LEU A 602 24.15 -20.25 -29.77
N THR A 603 24.36 -21.16 -30.72
CA THR A 603 23.38 -21.56 -31.74
C THR A 603 22.95 -23.02 -31.56
N GLN A 604 21.86 -23.42 -32.21
CA GLN A 604 21.31 -24.79 -32.12
C GLN A 604 21.13 -25.28 -30.67
N LEU A 605 20.76 -24.37 -29.78
CA LEU A 605 20.60 -24.67 -28.36
C LEU A 605 19.41 -25.61 -28.18
N GLN A 606 19.69 -26.74 -27.55
CA GLN A 606 18.71 -27.74 -27.12
C GLN A 606 18.85 -27.87 -25.62
N ALA A 607 17.79 -27.55 -24.88
CA ALA A 607 17.78 -27.69 -23.43
C ALA A 607 16.58 -28.53 -23.01
N THR A 608 16.78 -29.44 -22.06
CA THR A 608 15.72 -30.18 -21.41
C THR A 608 15.82 -30.02 -19.91
N ILE A 609 14.68 -29.79 -19.27
CA ILE A 609 14.54 -29.72 -17.82
C ILE A 609 13.51 -30.76 -17.43
N ARG A 610 13.86 -31.69 -16.54
CA ARG A 610 12.94 -32.69 -15.99
C ARG A 610 12.71 -32.41 -14.52
N ALA A 611 11.46 -32.31 -14.11
CA ALA A 611 11.07 -32.11 -12.71
C ALA A 611 10.50 -33.40 -12.13
N THR A 612 11.07 -33.87 -11.01
CA THR A 612 10.67 -35.10 -10.31
C THR A 612 10.14 -34.80 -8.90
N LYS A 613 9.27 -33.79 -8.77
CA LYS A 613 8.67 -33.28 -7.50
C LYS A 613 9.66 -32.59 -6.56
N THR A 614 10.78 -33.23 -6.27
CA THR A 614 11.83 -32.77 -5.34
C THR A 614 13.10 -32.31 -6.04
N ASP A 615 13.33 -32.78 -7.26
CA ASP A 615 14.56 -32.52 -8.00
C ASP A 615 14.25 -31.95 -9.38
N LEU A 616 15.13 -31.09 -9.86
CA LEU A 616 15.16 -30.61 -11.23
C LEU A 616 16.44 -31.11 -11.88
N LEU A 617 16.35 -31.76 -13.03
CA LEU A 617 17.49 -32.22 -13.83
C LEU A 617 17.57 -31.36 -15.08
N TYR A 618 18.76 -30.85 -15.38
CA TYR A 618 19.03 -29.96 -16.51
C TYR A 618 20.02 -30.62 -17.46
N GLU A 619 19.68 -30.65 -18.74
CA GLU A 619 20.59 -31.11 -19.80
C GLU A 619 20.49 -30.13 -20.96
N THR A 620 21.61 -29.51 -21.32
CA THR A 620 21.68 -28.52 -22.39
C THR A 620 22.86 -28.79 -23.30
N LYS A 621 22.63 -28.69 -24.60
CA LYS A 621 23.64 -28.76 -25.65
C LYS A 621 23.47 -27.54 -26.54
N ALA A 622 24.57 -26.85 -26.85
CA ALA A 622 24.58 -25.75 -27.80
C ALA A 622 25.85 -25.80 -28.65
N LEU A 623 25.88 -25.05 -29.75
CA LEU A 623 27.09 -24.79 -30.52
C LEU A 623 27.64 -23.41 -30.19
N SER A 624 28.91 -23.34 -29.81
CA SER A 624 29.67 -22.10 -29.70
C SER A 624 30.66 -22.02 -30.86
N GLY A 625 30.41 -21.11 -31.80
CA GLY A 625 31.05 -21.18 -33.12
C GLY A 625 30.66 -22.48 -33.83
N THR A 626 31.62 -23.37 -34.08
CA THR A 626 31.40 -24.68 -34.71
C THR A 626 31.46 -25.85 -33.73
N LYS A 627 31.77 -25.60 -32.45
CA LYS A 627 32.11 -26.63 -31.46
C LYS A 627 30.98 -26.82 -30.44
N PRO A 628 30.69 -28.05 -30.01
CA PRO A 628 29.62 -28.31 -29.05
C PRO A 628 30.03 -27.92 -27.62
N LEU A 629 29.06 -27.38 -26.90
CA LEU A 629 29.12 -27.05 -25.48
C LEU A 629 27.98 -27.81 -24.77
N PHE A 630 28.32 -28.46 -23.67
CA PHE A 630 27.40 -29.25 -22.85
C PHE A 630 27.29 -28.63 -21.46
N LEU A 631 26.07 -28.42 -21.01
CA LEU A 631 25.77 -27.98 -19.65
C LEU A 631 24.77 -28.97 -19.05
N SER A 632 25.17 -29.64 -17.99
CA SER A 632 24.31 -30.53 -17.21
C SER A 632 24.14 -29.98 -15.80
N GLY A 633 23.04 -30.25 -15.12
CA GLY A 633 22.91 -29.84 -13.73
C GLY A 633 21.77 -30.51 -13.01
N HIS A 634 21.71 -30.29 -11.70
CA HIS A 634 20.60 -30.71 -10.87
C HIS A 634 20.32 -29.68 -9.78
N THR A 635 19.05 -29.55 -9.38
CA THR A 635 18.62 -28.78 -8.22
C THR A 635 17.94 -29.71 -7.23
N GLU A 636 18.41 -29.73 -5.99
CA GLU A 636 17.81 -30.49 -4.91
C GLU A 636 17.01 -29.57 -3.98
N TRP A 637 15.75 -29.92 -3.72
CA TRP A 637 14.88 -29.23 -2.75
C TRP A 637 14.86 -29.99 -1.42
N LYS A 638 16.02 -30.12 -0.75
CA LYS A 638 16.13 -30.87 0.53
C LYS A 638 15.76 -30.03 1.76
N ASN A 639 16.05 -28.73 1.73
CA ASN A 639 15.69 -27.76 2.78
C ASN A 639 14.90 -26.61 2.15
N THR A 640 14.40 -25.64 2.94
CA THR A 640 13.66 -24.45 2.45
C THR A 640 14.40 -23.61 1.39
N ILE A 641 15.65 -23.96 1.07
CA ILE A 641 16.55 -23.26 0.16
C ILE A 641 17.03 -24.28 -0.89
N PRO A 642 16.79 -24.03 -2.19
CA PRO A 642 17.23 -24.92 -3.27
C PRO A 642 18.74 -24.79 -3.50
N VAL A 643 19.43 -25.93 -3.61
CA VAL A 643 20.85 -25.99 -4.01
C VAL A 643 20.90 -26.45 -5.46
N THR A 644 21.58 -25.70 -6.31
CA THR A 644 21.70 -26.02 -7.75
C THR A 644 23.16 -26.21 -8.13
N THR A 645 23.50 -27.34 -8.74
CA THR A 645 24.84 -27.61 -9.26
C THR A 645 24.78 -27.82 -10.75
N PHE A 646 25.55 -27.03 -11.49
CA PHE A 646 25.77 -27.16 -12.93
C PHE A 646 27.20 -27.61 -13.22
N THR A 647 27.38 -28.35 -14.30
CA THR A 647 28.67 -28.74 -14.86
C THR A 647 28.72 -28.35 -16.33
N LEU A 648 29.68 -27.50 -16.68
CA LEU A 648 29.95 -27.00 -18.01
C LEU A 648 31.14 -27.77 -18.61
N ARG A 649 30.93 -28.39 -19.77
CA ARG A 649 31.96 -29.12 -20.52
C ARG A 649 31.97 -28.71 -21.98
N ALA A 650 33.15 -28.48 -22.54
CA ALA A 650 33.32 -28.36 -23.99
C ALA A 650 34.72 -28.79 -24.40
N ASN A 651 34.93 -28.98 -25.70
CA ASN A 651 36.24 -29.27 -26.28
C ASN A 651 36.56 -28.24 -27.36
N GLU A 652 37.52 -27.36 -27.08
CA GLU A 652 37.98 -26.25 -27.94
C GLU A 652 36.86 -25.30 -28.38
N ALA A 653 35.86 -25.07 -27.52
CA ALA A 653 34.77 -24.15 -27.83
C ALA A 653 35.21 -22.70 -27.75
N LEU A 654 34.63 -21.83 -28.58
CA LEU A 654 34.81 -20.38 -28.46
C LEU A 654 34.19 -19.93 -27.13
N LEU A 655 34.97 -19.31 -26.25
CA LEU A 655 34.53 -18.83 -24.94
C LEU A 655 34.39 -17.31 -24.89
N VAL A 656 35.28 -16.60 -25.59
CA VAL A 656 35.28 -15.13 -25.69
C VAL A 656 35.56 -14.73 -27.14
N ASN A 657 34.80 -13.77 -27.67
CA ASN A 657 34.88 -13.35 -29.06
C ASN A 657 34.80 -11.83 -29.22
N THR A 658 35.63 -11.10 -28.48
CA THR A 658 35.75 -9.65 -28.61
C THR A 658 36.91 -9.28 -29.54
N PRO A 659 36.95 -8.05 -30.10
CA PRO A 659 38.11 -7.58 -30.87
C PRO A 659 39.43 -7.69 -30.10
N GLU A 660 39.35 -7.52 -28.78
CA GLU A 660 40.49 -7.53 -27.87
C GLU A 660 40.88 -8.95 -27.45
N TYR A 661 39.91 -9.87 -27.36
CA TYR A 661 40.14 -11.22 -26.86
C TYR A 661 39.35 -12.25 -27.66
N GLN A 662 40.08 -13.16 -28.30
CA GLN A 662 39.49 -14.34 -28.93
C GLN A 662 40.06 -15.60 -28.28
N ILE A 663 39.23 -16.30 -27.50
CA ILE A 663 39.68 -17.40 -26.63
C ILE A 663 38.91 -18.67 -26.96
N TYR A 664 39.62 -19.74 -27.33
CA TYR A 664 39.08 -21.09 -27.48
C TYR A 664 39.52 -21.94 -26.30
N GLY A 665 38.58 -22.62 -25.65
CA GLY A 665 38.86 -23.37 -24.43
C GLY A 665 38.06 -24.66 -24.29
N SER A 666 38.61 -25.55 -23.48
CA SER A 666 38.01 -26.82 -23.06
C SER A 666 37.69 -26.74 -21.56
N PRO A 667 36.59 -26.09 -21.15
CA PRO A 667 36.20 -26.01 -19.75
C PRO A 667 35.72 -27.37 -19.24
N ASN A 668 36.02 -27.68 -17.99
CA ASN A 668 35.38 -28.69 -17.16
C ASN A 668 35.09 -28.06 -15.80
N LEU A 669 34.06 -27.21 -15.77
CA LEU A 669 33.77 -26.32 -14.65
C LEU A 669 32.48 -26.77 -13.95
N THR A 670 32.46 -26.70 -12.62
CA THR A 670 31.30 -26.93 -11.78
C THR A 670 30.90 -25.63 -11.09
N LEU A 671 29.64 -25.25 -11.25
CA LEU A 671 29.03 -24.06 -10.66
C LEU A 671 27.96 -24.50 -9.66
N THR A 672 28.10 -24.12 -8.39
CA THR A 672 27.11 -24.41 -7.34
C THR A 672 26.48 -23.11 -6.85
N LEU A 673 25.14 -23.06 -6.81
CA LEU A 673 24.35 -21.93 -6.32
C LEU A 673 23.56 -22.34 -5.07
N SER A 674 23.71 -21.60 -3.98
CA SER A 674 22.98 -21.80 -2.71
C SER A 674 22.95 -20.51 -1.90
N GLU A 675 21.79 -20.10 -1.36
CA GLU A 675 21.68 -18.94 -0.44
C GLU A 675 22.38 -17.65 -0.90
N HIS A 676 22.20 -17.25 -2.15
CA HIS A 676 22.92 -16.12 -2.79
C HIS A 676 24.44 -16.29 -2.87
N THR A 677 24.95 -17.50 -2.67
CA THR A 677 26.36 -17.84 -2.87
C THR A 677 26.52 -18.58 -4.19
N VAL A 678 27.51 -18.18 -4.97
CA VAL A 678 27.95 -18.82 -6.20
C VAL A 678 29.35 -19.37 -5.98
N THR A 679 29.55 -20.65 -6.24
CA THR A 679 30.87 -21.28 -6.16
C THR A 679 31.24 -21.86 -7.52
N LEU A 680 32.31 -21.38 -8.13
CA LEU A 680 32.83 -21.84 -9.42
C LEU A 680 34.15 -22.58 -9.22
N LYS A 681 34.22 -23.87 -9.59
CA LYS A 681 35.41 -24.71 -9.46
C LYS A 681 35.71 -25.53 -10.71
N GLY A 682 36.98 -25.86 -10.94
CA GLY A 682 37.39 -26.85 -11.93
C GLY A 682 38.49 -26.37 -12.86
N ASP A 683 38.61 -27.01 -14.01
CA ASP A 683 39.75 -26.82 -14.92
C ASP A 683 39.31 -26.13 -16.22
N LEU A 684 40.17 -25.27 -16.72
CA LEU A 684 40.03 -24.60 -18.01
C LEU A 684 41.34 -24.72 -18.80
N PHE A 685 41.33 -25.56 -19.81
CA PHE A 685 42.44 -25.64 -20.77
C PHE A 685 42.18 -24.71 -21.96
N VAL A 686 43.14 -23.85 -22.29
CA VAL A 686 43.06 -22.89 -23.40
C VAL A 686 44.10 -23.26 -24.47
N PRO A 687 43.75 -24.10 -25.46
CA PRO A 687 44.68 -24.52 -26.50
C PRO A 687 45.12 -23.36 -27.41
N THR A 688 44.19 -22.47 -27.75
CA THR A 688 44.41 -21.36 -28.68
C THR A 688 43.73 -20.09 -28.18
N ALA A 689 44.46 -18.97 -28.22
CA ALA A 689 43.88 -17.65 -27.99
C ALA A 689 44.64 -16.55 -28.74
N MET A 690 43.97 -15.42 -28.97
CA MET A 690 44.56 -14.18 -29.46
C MET A 690 44.20 -13.06 -28.48
N LEU A 691 45.22 -12.44 -27.88
CA LEU A 691 45.11 -11.36 -26.90
C LEU A 691 45.65 -10.06 -27.50
N ARG A 692 44.76 -9.10 -27.75
CA ARG A 692 45.01 -7.78 -28.33
C ARG A 692 44.28 -6.67 -27.57
N PRO A 693 44.58 -6.45 -26.27
CA PRO A 693 44.00 -5.35 -25.50
C PRO A 693 44.22 -4.00 -26.19
N VAL A 694 43.23 -3.12 -26.10
CA VAL A 694 43.32 -1.76 -26.64
C VAL A 694 44.33 -0.95 -25.82
N ASP A 695 45.24 -0.24 -26.51
CA ASP A 695 46.13 0.72 -25.88
C ASP A 695 45.35 1.98 -25.48
N ILE A 696 45.15 2.15 -24.17
CA ILE A 696 44.45 3.30 -23.58
C ILE A 696 45.40 4.36 -23.02
N SER A 697 46.71 4.27 -23.29
CA SER A 697 47.73 5.18 -22.72
C SER A 697 47.51 6.66 -23.04
N ASN A 698 46.70 6.98 -24.06
CA ASN A 698 46.29 8.34 -24.45
C ASN A 698 44.87 8.73 -24.03
N THR A 699 44.21 7.94 -23.16
CA THR A 699 42.84 8.22 -22.70
C THR A 699 42.89 8.82 -21.30
N VAL A 700 42.28 9.99 -21.11
CA VAL A 700 42.14 10.63 -19.79
C VAL A 700 41.22 9.77 -18.94
N THR A 701 41.76 9.13 -17.90
CA THR A 701 40.94 8.49 -16.87
C THR A 701 40.16 9.59 -16.15
N LEU A 702 38.84 9.45 -16.09
CA LEU A 702 38.00 10.33 -15.29
C LEU A 702 38.49 10.29 -13.83
N PRO A 703 38.68 11.43 -13.16
CA PRO A 703 39.03 11.46 -11.74
C PRO A 703 38.06 10.58 -10.94
N THR A 704 38.56 9.93 -9.90
CA THR A 704 37.78 9.07 -9.00
C THR A 704 36.58 9.79 -8.35
N GLU A 705 36.55 11.12 -8.42
CA GLU A 705 35.45 11.99 -7.97
C GLU A 705 34.67 12.63 -9.14
N THR A 706 34.38 11.87 -10.20
CA THR A 706 33.48 12.39 -11.25
C THR A 706 32.03 12.06 -10.91
N GLU A 707 31.28 13.06 -10.46
CA GLU A 707 29.83 12.97 -10.31
C GLU A 707 29.18 13.08 -11.69
N ILE A 708 28.61 11.98 -12.19
CA ILE A 708 27.89 11.94 -13.47
C ILE A 708 26.52 12.60 -13.25
N ILE A 709 26.39 13.88 -13.62
CA ILE A 709 25.11 14.61 -13.56
C ILE A 709 24.26 14.21 -14.76
N GLY A 710 23.44 13.17 -14.59
CA GLY A 710 22.40 12.76 -15.52
C GLY A 710 21.26 12.07 -14.79
N ASP A 711 20.01 12.40 -15.13
CA ASP A 711 18.80 11.79 -14.58
C ASP A 711 18.75 10.28 -14.96
N ASN A 712 19.34 9.44 -14.09
CA ASN A 712 19.14 7.99 -13.89
C ASN A 712 20.41 7.25 -13.43
N THR A 713 21.29 7.86 -12.66
CA THR A 713 22.27 7.10 -11.87
C THR A 713 21.58 6.50 -10.65
N ARG A 714 20.84 5.41 -10.88
CA ARG A 714 20.56 4.45 -9.81
C ARG A 714 21.94 4.04 -9.28
N GLU A 715 22.24 4.33 -8.02
CA GLU A 715 23.43 3.79 -7.36
C GLU A 715 23.52 2.30 -7.73
N PRO A 716 24.70 1.79 -8.17
CA PRO A 716 24.85 0.39 -8.49
C PRO A 716 24.43 -0.41 -7.27
N GLN A 717 23.22 -0.96 -7.32
CA GLN A 717 22.69 -1.75 -6.22
C GLN A 717 23.64 -2.93 -6.08
N GLU A 718 24.46 -2.93 -5.02
CA GLU A 718 25.44 -3.99 -4.79
C GLU A 718 24.71 -5.33 -4.87
N SER A 719 25.18 -6.19 -5.77
CA SER A 719 24.61 -7.51 -5.93
C SER A 719 24.74 -8.24 -4.60
N ASN A 720 23.63 -8.72 -4.05
CA ASN A 720 23.64 -9.52 -2.83
C ASN A 720 24.24 -10.93 -3.04
N TRP A 721 24.74 -11.23 -4.24
CA TRP A 721 25.38 -12.49 -4.58
C TRP A 721 26.87 -12.49 -4.25
N LYS A 722 27.30 -13.55 -3.57
CA LYS A 722 28.67 -13.80 -3.12
C LYS A 722 29.34 -14.81 -4.03
N LEU A 723 30.35 -14.41 -4.81
CA LEU A 723 31.10 -15.28 -5.71
C LEU A 723 32.38 -15.82 -5.04
N TYR A 724 32.50 -17.14 -5.00
CA TYR A 724 33.73 -17.87 -4.68
C TYR A 724 34.24 -18.57 -5.93
N GLN A 725 35.54 -18.43 -6.23
CA GLN A 725 36.16 -19.02 -7.41
C GLN A 725 37.42 -19.80 -7.02
N ASP A 726 37.61 -20.97 -7.63
CA ASP A 726 38.83 -21.79 -7.55
C ASP A 726 39.00 -22.53 -8.89
N VAL A 727 39.68 -21.88 -9.85
CA VAL A 727 39.76 -22.32 -11.25
C VAL A 727 41.22 -22.54 -11.65
N HIS A 728 41.54 -23.73 -12.15
CA HIS A 728 42.85 -24.04 -12.73
C HIS A 728 42.84 -23.73 -14.24
N LEU A 729 43.52 -22.66 -14.62
CA LEU A 729 43.77 -22.28 -16.00
C LEU A 729 45.09 -22.89 -16.48
N THR A 730 45.07 -23.61 -17.60
CA THR A 730 46.28 -24.08 -18.29
C THR A 730 46.30 -23.56 -19.72
N LEU A 731 47.41 -22.92 -20.11
CA LEU A 731 47.61 -22.38 -21.44
C LEU A 731 48.30 -23.43 -22.33
N GLY A 732 47.76 -23.62 -23.54
CA GLY A 732 48.37 -24.44 -24.58
C GLY A 732 49.45 -23.69 -25.36
N ASN A 733 49.91 -24.28 -26.46
CA ASN A 733 51.05 -23.77 -27.22
C ASN A 733 50.70 -22.68 -28.25
N ASP A 734 49.41 -22.40 -28.49
CA ASP A 734 48.98 -21.41 -29.51
C ASP A 734 48.20 -20.23 -28.88
N VAL A 735 48.66 -19.78 -27.73
CA VAL A 735 48.12 -18.60 -27.02
C VAL A 735 48.99 -17.40 -27.36
N LYS A 736 48.51 -16.50 -28.24
CA LYS A 736 49.29 -15.37 -28.75
C LYS A 736 48.91 -14.07 -28.04
N ILE A 737 49.93 -13.27 -27.72
CA ILE A 737 49.79 -11.90 -27.22
C ILE A 737 50.36 -10.91 -28.22
N ASP A 738 49.65 -9.80 -28.39
CA ASP A 738 49.98 -8.69 -29.29
C ASP A 738 49.45 -7.40 -28.67
N ALA A 739 50.26 -6.78 -27.82
CA ALA A 739 49.83 -5.69 -26.93
C ALA A 739 50.98 -4.74 -26.60
N MET A 740 50.80 -3.43 -26.76
CA MET A 740 51.76 -2.40 -26.31
C MET A 740 53.22 -2.67 -26.77
N GLY A 741 53.40 -3.17 -27.99
CA GLY A 741 54.71 -3.53 -28.55
C GLY A 741 55.20 -4.94 -28.17
N LEU A 742 54.54 -5.66 -27.26
CA LEU A 742 54.83 -7.05 -26.93
C LEU A 742 54.14 -8.01 -27.90
N HIS A 743 54.93 -8.90 -28.51
CA HIS A 743 54.46 -9.98 -29.36
C HIS A 743 55.07 -11.31 -28.92
N GLY A 744 54.29 -12.39 -28.87
CA GLY A 744 54.83 -13.72 -28.59
C GLY A 744 53.77 -14.77 -28.24
N GLN A 745 54.22 -15.94 -27.81
CA GLN A 745 53.35 -17.05 -27.40
C GLN A 745 53.45 -17.30 -25.90
N LEU A 746 52.33 -17.19 -25.21
CA LEU A 746 52.21 -17.44 -23.78
C LEU A 746 52.04 -18.93 -23.51
N HIS A 747 52.61 -19.40 -22.39
CA HIS A 747 52.43 -20.76 -21.89
C HIS A 747 52.43 -20.75 -20.35
N GLY A 748 51.97 -21.82 -19.72
CA GLY A 748 52.00 -21.98 -18.26
C GLY A 748 50.64 -22.34 -17.67
N ALA A 749 50.55 -22.23 -16.34
CA ALA A 749 49.35 -22.59 -15.59
C ALA A 749 49.17 -21.69 -14.38
N LEU A 750 47.90 -21.36 -14.10
CA LEU A 750 47.48 -20.51 -12.99
C LEU A 750 46.30 -21.16 -12.25
N GLN A 751 46.32 -21.13 -10.93
CA GLN A 751 45.14 -21.31 -10.09
C GLN A 751 44.61 -19.94 -9.70
N LEU A 752 43.36 -19.65 -10.02
CA LEU A 752 42.69 -18.39 -9.73
C LEU A 752 41.74 -18.58 -8.54
N ILE A 753 41.97 -17.84 -7.46
CA ILE A 753 41.20 -17.93 -6.22
C ILE A 753 40.58 -16.58 -5.91
N SER A 754 39.28 -16.54 -5.67
CA SER A 754 38.60 -15.33 -5.18
C SER A 754 37.49 -15.65 -4.21
N ALA A 755 37.27 -14.73 -3.27
CA ALA A 755 36.18 -14.75 -2.31
C ALA A 755 35.49 -13.37 -2.28
N PRO A 756 34.21 -13.30 -1.86
CA PRO A 756 33.49 -12.04 -1.77
C PRO A 756 34.19 -11.09 -0.80
N ASN A 757 34.35 -9.82 -1.19
CA ASN A 757 35.02 -8.76 -0.42
C ASN A 757 36.51 -8.98 -0.16
N GLU A 758 37.17 -9.89 -0.89
CA GLU A 758 38.62 -10.10 -0.86
C GLU A 758 39.23 -9.81 -2.24
N THR A 759 40.50 -9.39 -2.28
CA THR A 759 41.23 -9.18 -3.53
C THR A 759 41.49 -10.54 -4.20
N PRO A 760 41.13 -10.71 -5.50
CA PRO A 760 41.43 -11.95 -6.22
C PRO A 760 42.93 -12.23 -6.29
N VAL A 761 43.31 -13.47 -5.99
CA VAL A 761 44.71 -13.92 -5.99
C VAL A 761 44.93 -15.06 -6.98
N ALA A 762 46.19 -15.24 -7.37
CA ALA A 762 46.60 -16.34 -8.24
C ALA A 762 47.80 -17.12 -7.65
N ASN A 763 47.96 -18.37 -8.12
CA ASN A 763 49.15 -19.20 -7.90
C ASN A 763 49.62 -19.79 -9.23
N GLY A 764 50.92 -19.78 -9.50
CA GLY A 764 51.50 -20.40 -10.70
C GLY A 764 52.38 -19.44 -11.49
N SER A 765 52.63 -19.76 -12.76
CA SER A 765 53.47 -18.94 -13.63
C SER A 765 52.99 -18.93 -15.07
N VAL A 766 53.25 -17.80 -15.74
CA VAL A 766 53.03 -17.63 -17.17
C VAL A 766 54.35 -17.18 -17.79
N GLY A 767 54.85 -17.97 -18.73
CA GLY A 767 56.05 -17.69 -19.50
C GLY A 767 55.71 -17.19 -20.91
N LEU A 768 56.73 -16.68 -21.59
CA LEU A 768 56.63 -16.25 -22.98
C LEU A 768 57.70 -16.96 -23.81
N THR A 769 57.30 -17.51 -24.96
CA THR A 769 58.20 -18.12 -25.95
C THR A 769 58.20 -17.32 -27.23
N SER A 770 59.37 -17.24 -27.89
CA SER A 770 59.54 -16.43 -29.10
C SER A 770 59.09 -14.97 -28.90
N GLY A 771 59.34 -14.43 -27.71
CA GLY A 771 58.88 -13.10 -27.31
C GLY A 771 59.69 -11.98 -27.95
N ILE A 772 59.00 -10.95 -28.42
CA ILE A 772 59.57 -9.75 -29.02
C ILE A 772 58.90 -8.55 -28.36
N TYR A 773 59.69 -7.58 -27.93
CA TYR A 773 59.19 -6.28 -27.52
C TYR A 773 59.70 -5.21 -28.49
N GLU A 774 58.78 -4.47 -29.11
CA GLU A 774 59.07 -3.42 -30.07
C GLU A 774 58.56 -2.06 -29.59
N THR A 775 59.49 -1.14 -29.35
CA THR A 775 59.17 0.24 -28.97
C THR A 775 60.17 1.20 -29.61
N TYR A 776 59.75 2.43 -29.95
CA TYR A 776 60.58 3.43 -30.64
C TYR A 776 61.31 2.89 -31.89
N ASN A 777 60.66 1.99 -32.64
CA ASN A 777 61.25 1.31 -33.81
C ASN A 777 62.47 0.43 -33.47
N ARG A 778 62.57 -0.02 -32.21
CA ARG A 778 63.63 -0.89 -31.69
C ARG A 778 63.03 -2.19 -31.21
N LYS A 779 63.63 -3.29 -31.66
CA LYS A 779 63.21 -4.65 -31.35
C LYS A 779 64.14 -5.29 -30.32
N LEU A 780 63.58 -5.68 -29.18
CA LEU A 780 64.24 -6.51 -28.18
C LEU A 780 63.65 -7.93 -28.23
N THR A 781 64.50 -8.93 -28.12
CA THR A 781 64.10 -10.34 -28.01
C THR A 781 64.01 -10.71 -26.54
N ILE A 782 62.87 -11.22 -26.11
CA ILE A 782 62.64 -11.67 -24.75
C ILE A 782 63.17 -13.09 -24.62
N ASP A 783 63.95 -13.34 -23.57
CA ASP A 783 64.54 -14.63 -23.27
C ASP A 783 63.46 -15.63 -22.84
N ASP A 784 63.53 -16.89 -23.30
CA ASP A 784 62.54 -17.92 -22.99
C ASP A 784 62.47 -18.28 -21.49
N SER A 785 63.48 -17.89 -20.68
CA SER A 785 63.41 -18.00 -19.21
C SER A 785 62.54 -16.93 -18.55
N SER A 786 62.09 -15.93 -19.31
CA SER A 786 61.24 -14.84 -18.82
C SER A 786 59.83 -15.32 -18.47
N HIS A 787 59.41 -15.02 -17.25
CA HIS A 787 58.09 -15.38 -16.74
C HIS A 787 57.57 -14.37 -15.73
N ILE A 788 56.25 -14.37 -15.58
CA ILE A 788 55.57 -13.81 -14.43
C ILE A 788 55.13 -14.94 -13.51
N SER A 789 55.18 -14.70 -12.20
CA SER A 789 54.81 -15.70 -11.20
C SER A 789 53.92 -15.10 -10.11
N TYR A 790 53.08 -15.97 -9.56
CA TYR A 790 52.14 -15.65 -8.50
C TYR A 790 52.32 -16.65 -7.36
N LEU A 791 52.51 -16.14 -6.14
CA LEU A 791 52.63 -16.92 -4.91
C LEU A 791 51.60 -16.38 -3.92
N ASN A 792 50.34 -16.76 -4.14
CA ASN A 792 49.17 -16.24 -3.44
C ASN A 792 49.13 -14.70 -3.47
N SER A 793 49.46 -14.15 -4.63
CA SER A 793 49.62 -12.72 -4.87
C SER A 793 48.41 -12.19 -5.64
N PRO A 794 48.04 -10.90 -5.50
CA PRO A 794 46.99 -10.27 -6.29
C PRO A 794 47.18 -10.51 -7.79
N ILE A 795 46.09 -10.79 -8.52
CA ILE A 795 46.15 -11.10 -9.96
C ILE A 795 46.71 -9.94 -10.81
N ASP A 796 46.54 -8.72 -10.32
CA ASP A 796 47.00 -7.46 -10.91
C ASP A 796 48.43 -7.07 -10.51
N ASN A 797 49.08 -7.81 -9.60
CA ASN A 797 50.44 -7.50 -9.14
C ASN A 797 51.37 -8.74 -9.10
N PRO A 798 51.68 -9.36 -10.26
CA PRO A 798 52.59 -10.50 -10.32
C PRO A 798 54.03 -10.14 -9.93
N THR A 799 54.81 -11.16 -9.57
CA THR A 799 56.27 -11.07 -9.55
C THR A 799 56.81 -11.26 -10.96
N LEU A 800 57.59 -10.28 -11.43
CA LEU A 800 58.25 -10.26 -12.72
C LEU A 800 59.64 -10.87 -12.61
N ASN A 801 60.01 -11.70 -13.59
CA ASN A 801 61.38 -12.07 -13.85
C ASN A 801 61.55 -12.14 -15.37
N LEU A 802 61.88 -11.00 -15.97
CA LEU A 802 61.92 -10.82 -17.41
C LEU A 802 63.31 -10.38 -17.84
N ARG A 803 63.80 -10.94 -18.95
CA ARG A 803 65.05 -10.56 -19.58
C ARG A 803 64.81 -10.29 -21.05
N ALA A 804 65.21 -9.12 -21.53
CA ALA A 804 65.13 -8.76 -22.94
C ALA A 804 66.50 -8.32 -23.46
N THR A 805 66.88 -8.81 -24.64
CA THR A 805 68.18 -8.60 -25.27
C THR A 805 68.06 -8.05 -26.67
N ARG A 806 69.07 -7.30 -27.10
CA ARG A 806 69.22 -6.82 -28.47
C ARG A 806 70.69 -6.85 -28.85
N ASN A 807 70.97 -7.39 -30.04
CA ASN A 807 72.31 -7.35 -30.62
C ASN A 807 72.46 -6.07 -31.45
N VAL A 808 73.53 -5.32 -31.19
CA VAL A 808 73.90 -4.09 -31.88
C VAL A 808 75.20 -4.34 -32.63
N ASN A 809 75.23 -3.93 -33.90
CA ASN A 809 76.46 -3.95 -34.69
C ASN A 809 77.27 -2.71 -34.35
N THR A 810 78.42 -2.89 -33.71
CA THR A 810 79.35 -1.81 -33.40
C THR A 810 80.13 -1.46 -34.65
N SER A 811 79.87 -0.28 -35.22
CA SER A 811 80.64 0.20 -36.37
C SER A 811 82.10 0.50 -35.95
N PRO A 812 83.12 0.16 -36.75
CA PRO A 812 84.54 0.22 -36.36
C PRO A 812 85.11 1.65 -36.17
N ILE A 813 84.27 2.68 -35.99
CA ILE A 813 84.69 4.09 -35.88
C ILE A 813 84.89 4.54 -34.43
N SER A 814 84.80 3.64 -33.44
CA SER A 814 85.07 3.99 -32.04
C SER A 814 86.31 3.26 -31.52
N ASP A 815 87.42 3.99 -31.40
CA ASP A 815 88.70 3.63 -30.74
C ASP A 815 88.57 3.31 -29.23
N ILE A 816 87.35 3.05 -28.75
CA ILE A 816 87.01 2.95 -27.32
C ILE A 816 86.93 1.47 -26.88
N MET A 817 86.97 0.51 -27.81
CA MET A 817 86.91 -0.92 -27.51
C MET A 817 88.14 -1.65 -28.08
N HIS A 818 89.18 -1.81 -27.26
CA HIS A 818 90.32 -2.72 -27.52
C HIS A 818 89.94 -4.22 -27.48
N THR A 819 88.70 -4.58 -27.80
CA THR A 819 88.15 -5.94 -27.57
C THR A 819 87.79 -6.69 -28.85
N GLY A 820 87.84 -6.07 -30.03
CA GLY A 820 87.64 -6.79 -31.31
C GLY A 820 86.27 -7.49 -31.44
N VAL A 821 85.23 -6.96 -30.79
CA VAL A 821 83.90 -7.56 -30.79
C VAL A 821 83.04 -6.91 -31.88
N ASP A 822 82.64 -7.69 -32.89
CA ASP A 822 81.79 -7.25 -34.02
C ASP A 822 80.30 -7.12 -33.64
N GLN A 823 79.88 -7.77 -32.54
CA GLN A 823 78.48 -7.77 -32.07
C GLN A 823 78.41 -7.60 -30.56
N LEU A 824 77.75 -6.51 -30.14
CA LEU A 824 77.50 -6.19 -28.73
C LEU A 824 76.05 -6.55 -28.39
N ALA A 825 75.84 -7.41 -27.39
CA ALA A 825 74.50 -7.65 -26.86
C ALA A 825 74.23 -6.70 -25.69
N VAL A 826 73.16 -5.92 -25.76
CA VAL A 826 72.67 -5.06 -24.68
C VAL A 826 71.26 -5.47 -24.30
N GLY A 827 70.92 -5.35 -23.02
CA GLY A 827 69.63 -5.82 -22.54
C GLY A 827 69.18 -5.19 -21.23
N VAL A 828 67.97 -5.55 -20.84
CA VAL A 828 67.32 -5.15 -19.59
C VAL A 828 66.81 -6.39 -18.87
N ASP A 829 67.09 -6.46 -17.57
CA ASP A 829 66.52 -7.40 -16.62
C ASP A 829 65.50 -6.66 -15.74
N ILE A 830 64.30 -7.21 -15.65
CA ILE A 830 63.17 -6.67 -14.90
C ILE A 830 62.78 -7.67 -13.83
N GLN A 831 62.89 -7.27 -12.56
CA GLN A 831 62.60 -8.12 -11.41
C GLN A 831 61.74 -7.38 -10.38
N GLY A 832 61.14 -8.08 -9.42
CA GLY A 832 60.27 -7.48 -8.40
C GLY A 832 58.78 -7.58 -8.78
N THR A 833 57.90 -6.85 -8.09
CA THR A 833 56.46 -6.88 -8.37
C THR A 833 56.09 -5.88 -9.47
N LEU A 834 54.94 -6.07 -10.12
CA LEU A 834 54.47 -5.14 -11.16
C LEU A 834 54.29 -3.70 -10.64
N ASP A 835 53.90 -3.53 -9.38
CA ASP A 835 53.77 -2.21 -8.73
C ASP A 835 55.12 -1.59 -8.33
N SER A 836 56.18 -2.40 -8.21
CA SER A 836 57.52 -1.95 -7.79
C SER A 836 58.63 -2.70 -8.56
N PRO A 837 58.67 -2.56 -9.90
CA PRO A 837 59.65 -3.25 -10.72
C PRO A 837 61.04 -2.61 -10.55
N THR A 838 62.06 -3.46 -10.50
CA THR A 838 63.47 -3.10 -10.50
C THR A 838 64.04 -3.42 -11.87
N PHE A 839 64.50 -2.39 -12.57
CA PHE A 839 65.14 -2.51 -13.88
C PHE A 839 66.66 -2.44 -13.73
N THR A 840 67.37 -3.40 -14.32
CA THR A 840 68.84 -3.43 -14.37
C THR A 840 69.31 -3.63 -15.81
N LEU A 841 70.26 -2.82 -16.27
CA LEU A 841 70.77 -2.94 -17.64
C LEU A 841 72.02 -3.81 -17.66
N PHE A 842 72.19 -4.61 -18.71
CA PHE A 842 73.36 -5.46 -18.88
C PHE A 842 73.92 -5.39 -20.30
N SER A 843 75.20 -5.77 -20.43
CA SER A 843 75.88 -5.96 -21.70
C SER A 843 76.68 -7.25 -21.70
N VAL A 844 76.85 -7.84 -22.88
CA VAL A 844 77.76 -8.95 -23.11
C VAL A 844 78.72 -8.55 -24.24
N PRO A 845 80.04 -8.40 -23.96
CA PRO A 845 80.69 -8.52 -22.66
C PRO A 845 80.30 -7.39 -21.67
N SER A 846 80.39 -7.63 -20.36
CA SER A 846 79.95 -6.73 -19.29
C SER A 846 80.92 -5.57 -19.02
N THR A 847 81.31 -4.86 -20.07
CA THR A 847 82.35 -3.81 -20.03
C THR A 847 81.78 -2.40 -20.17
N LEU A 848 80.49 -2.25 -20.46
CA LEU A 848 79.85 -0.96 -20.69
C LEU A 848 79.28 -0.34 -19.41
N SER A 849 79.31 1.00 -19.36
CA SER A 849 78.58 1.78 -18.35
C SER A 849 77.06 1.66 -18.56
N GLN A 850 76.27 1.86 -17.51
CA GLN A 850 74.80 1.83 -17.60
C GLN A 850 74.26 2.89 -18.58
N ALA A 851 74.91 4.05 -18.63
CA ALA A 851 74.58 5.12 -19.58
C ALA A 851 74.84 4.71 -21.04
N ASP A 852 75.95 4.00 -21.29
CA ASP A 852 76.25 3.46 -22.63
C ASP A 852 75.28 2.33 -22.99
N ILE A 853 74.96 1.42 -22.06
CA ILE A 853 73.99 0.34 -22.32
C ILE A 853 72.62 0.94 -22.70
N LEU A 854 72.12 1.92 -21.94
CA LEU A 854 70.87 2.59 -22.26
C LEU A 854 70.95 3.34 -23.60
N SER A 855 72.08 4.00 -23.88
CA SER A 855 72.31 4.71 -25.15
C SER A 855 72.31 3.76 -26.35
N TYR A 856 72.92 2.58 -26.23
CA TYR A 856 72.87 1.56 -27.27
C TYR A 856 71.45 0.97 -27.44
N LEU A 857 70.71 0.78 -26.35
CA LEU A 857 69.32 0.30 -26.40
C LEU A 857 68.40 1.27 -27.16
N LEU A 858 68.57 2.58 -26.96
CA LEU A 858 67.72 3.62 -27.60
C LEU A 858 68.24 4.05 -28.98
N PHE A 859 69.55 4.24 -29.14
CA PHE A 859 70.13 5.00 -30.26
C PHE A 859 71.19 4.26 -31.08
N ASP A 860 71.55 3.02 -30.76
CA ASP A 860 72.62 2.27 -31.44
C ASP A 860 74.02 2.91 -31.39
N GLN A 861 74.26 3.80 -30.43
CA GLN A 861 75.52 4.52 -30.30
C GLN A 861 75.87 4.77 -28.82
N PRO A 862 77.16 4.92 -28.47
CA PRO A 862 77.59 5.17 -27.10
C PRO A 862 77.12 6.54 -26.61
N SER A 863 77.11 6.73 -25.29
CA SER A 863 76.53 7.93 -24.65
C SER A 863 77.21 9.24 -25.10
N ASN A 864 78.51 9.19 -25.41
CA ASN A 864 79.33 10.31 -25.85
C ASN A 864 79.14 10.72 -27.33
N ALA A 865 78.51 9.88 -28.15
CA ALA A 865 78.21 10.16 -29.56
C ALA A 865 76.82 10.80 -29.77
N ASN A 866 76.11 11.09 -28.68
CA ASN A 866 74.75 11.62 -28.72
C ASN A 866 74.69 13.13 -28.96
N THR A 867 73.69 13.57 -29.74
CA THR A 867 73.36 14.98 -29.89
C THR A 867 72.65 15.53 -28.63
N PRO A 868 72.60 16.85 -28.40
CA PRO A 868 71.84 17.44 -27.30
C PRO A 868 70.36 17.01 -27.23
N GLY A 869 69.74 16.71 -28.38
CA GLY A 869 68.37 16.19 -28.44
C GLY A 869 68.24 14.72 -28.01
N ASN A 870 69.27 13.90 -28.24
CA ASN A 870 69.29 12.50 -27.78
C ASN A 870 69.51 12.42 -26.25
N ILE A 871 70.25 13.37 -25.68
CA ILE A 871 70.51 13.43 -24.24
C ILE A 871 69.22 13.69 -23.45
N SER A 872 68.31 14.54 -23.95
CA SER A 872 67.03 14.78 -23.27
C SER A 872 66.10 13.57 -23.27
N LEU A 873 66.16 12.73 -24.30
CA LEU A 873 65.43 11.46 -24.38
C LEU A 873 66.04 10.38 -23.47
N LEU A 874 67.38 10.35 -23.32
CA LEU A 874 68.04 9.50 -22.34
C LEU A 874 67.65 9.84 -20.90
N VAL A 875 67.60 11.12 -20.57
CA VAL A 875 67.17 11.58 -19.24
C VAL A 875 65.71 11.18 -18.97
N GLN A 876 64.82 11.36 -19.94
CA GLN A 876 63.41 10.93 -19.82
C GLN A 876 63.29 9.41 -19.63
N ALA A 877 64.07 8.61 -20.36
CA ALA A 877 64.09 7.15 -20.19
C ALA A 877 64.60 6.75 -18.79
N LEU A 878 65.68 7.38 -18.29
CA LEU A 878 66.21 7.12 -16.94
C LEU A 878 65.18 7.40 -15.84
N GLU A 879 64.35 8.45 -16.01
CA GLU A 879 63.28 8.79 -15.08
C GLU A 879 62.12 7.78 -15.12
N GLN A 880 61.71 7.34 -16.32
CA GLN A 880 60.59 6.41 -16.50
C GLN A 880 60.90 4.99 -16.03
N PHE A 881 62.13 4.50 -16.25
CA PHE A 881 62.52 3.14 -15.89
C PHE A 881 62.95 2.98 -14.42
N ARG A 882 62.96 4.05 -13.62
CA ARG A 882 63.29 4.05 -12.17
C ARG A 882 64.37 3.01 -11.81
N LEU A 883 65.48 3.00 -12.58
CA LEU A 883 66.46 1.90 -12.59
C LEU A 883 66.88 1.57 -11.15
N GLY A 884 66.38 0.44 -10.67
CA GLY A 884 66.33 0.14 -9.24
C GLY A 884 67.74 -0.03 -8.69
N GLY A 885 68.11 0.84 -7.74
CA GLY A 885 69.38 0.77 -7.03
C GLY A 885 70.42 1.83 -7.41
N MET A 886 70.15 2.75 -8.34
CA MET A 886 71.07 3.87 -8.58
C MET A 886 70.76 5.01 -7.61
N ALA A 887 71.71 5.30 -6.71
CA ALA A 887 71.67 6.53 -5.92
C ALA A 887 71.42 7.75 -6.85
N PRO A 888 70.73 8.82 -6.40
CA PRO A 888 70.42 10.02 -7.20
C PRO A 888 71.62 10.84 -7.72
N GLY A 889 72.81 10.24 -7.87
CA GLY A 889 74.07 10.88 -8.21
C GLY A 889 74.99 10.11 -9.18
N GLY A 890 74.75 8.83 -9.49
CA GLY A 890 75.73 8.01 -10.24
C GLY A 890 75.87 8.41 -11.72
N VAL A 891 74.78 8.27 -12.47
CA VAL A 891 74.73 8.61 -13.91
C VAL A 891 74.79 10.13 -14.12
N SER A 892 74.20 10.92 -13.22
CA SER A 892 74.27 12.38 -13.27
C SER A 892 75.69 12.91 -13.09
N ASN A 893 76.51 12.29 -12.24
CA ASN A 893 77.92 12.67 -12.07
C ASN A 893 78.78 12.29 -13.27
N GLU A 894 78.55 11.13 -13.89
CA GLU A 894 79.26 10.71 -15.12
C GLU A 894 78.93 11.63 -16.31
N ILE A 895 77.64 11.98 -16.47
CA ILE A 895 77.19 12.94 -17.49
C ILE A 895 77.76 14.34 -17.22
N SER A 896 77.76 14.78 -15.95
CA SER A 896 78.34 16.08 -15.54
C SER A 896 79.82 16.19 -15.89
N GLN A 897 80.59 15.16 -15.56
CA GLN A 897 82.03 15.11 -15.80
C GLN A 897 82.38 15.02 -17.29
N THR A 898 81.62 14.25 -18.07
CA THR A 898 81.84 14.08 -19.51
C THR A 898 81.49 15.36 -20.30
N LEU A 899 80.45 16.09 -19.90
CA LEU A 899 79.98 17.30 -20.59
C LEU A 899 80.56 18.61 -20.04
N GLY A 900 81.38 18.55 -18.97
CA GLY A 900 81.93 19.72 -18.29
C GLY A 900 80.85 20.60 -17.66
N ILE A 901 79.75 20.00 -17.22
CA ILE A 901 78.61 20.65 -16.58
C ILE A 901 78.85 20.63 -15.07
N THR A 902 78.67 21.77 -14.41
CA THR A 902 78.95 21.94 -12.97
C THR A 902 77.74 21.71 -12.08
N GLU A 903 76.53 21.74 -12.65
CA GLU A 903 75.28 21.47 -11.96
C GLU A 903 74.38 20.66 -12.89
N PHE A 904 73.99 19.44 -12.51
CA PHE A 904 73.13 18.56 -13.32
C PHE A 904 72.27 17.68 -12.41
N GLY A 905 70.95 17.70 -12.59
CA GLY A 905 70.01 16.82 -11.89
C GLY A 905 68.80 17.54 -11.31
N VAL A 906 68.00 16.82 -10.54
CA VAL A 906 66.77 17.33 -9.92
C VAL A 906 67.11 18.08 -8.62
N LYS A 907 66.64 19.32 -8.51
CA LYS A 907 66.81 20.20 -7.35
C LYS A 907 65.44 20.72 -6.93
N SER A 908 65.23 20.93 -5.65
CA SER A 908 64.00 21.55 -5.11
C SER A 908 63.93 23.06 -5.34
N GLN A 909 64.91 23.68 -6.01
CA GLN A 909 64.96 25.11 -6.30
C GLN A 909 65.22 25.40 -7.80
N ALA A 910 64.26 26.09 -8.43
CA ALA A 910 64.31 26.45 -9.85
C ALA A 910 65.35 27.56 -10.16
N GLY A 911 65.57 28.52 -9.26
CA GLY A 911 66.52 29.65 -9.41
C GLY A 911 67.36 29.86 -8.14
N MET A 912 68.63 30.30 -8.27
CA MET A 912 69.53 30.55 -7.12
C MET A 912 70.33 31.85 -7.29
N ASP A 913 70.50 32.63 -6.24
CA ASP A 913 71.37 33.82 -6.23
C ASP A 913 72.86 33.49 -5.93
N ILE A 914 73.68 34.52 -5.67
CA ILE A 914 75.11 34.37 -5.35
C ILE A 914 75.38 33.79 -3.95
N ALA A 915 74.41 33.86 -3.03
CA ALA A 915 74.48 33.29 -1.69
C ALA A 915 73.88 31.87 -1.62
N GLY A 916 73.32 31.36 -2.72
CA GLY A 916 72.64 30.07 -2.79
C GLY A 916 71.19 30.12 -2.32
N MET A 917 70.59 31.30 -2.26
CA MET A 917 69.19 31.50 -1.85
C MET A 917 68.24 31.41 -3.06
N PRO A 918 67.00 30.92 -2.89
CA PRO A 918 66.02 30.85 -3.98
C PRO A 918 65.68 32.24 -4.52
N THR A 919 65.65 32.40 -5.84
CA THR A 919 65.20 33.65 -6.46
C THR A 919 63.67 33.71 -6.48
N SER A 920 63.10 34.91 -6.35
CA SER A 920 61.66 35.13 -6.11
C SER A 920 60.74 34.81 -7.29
N ILE A 921 61.28 34.36 -8.43
CA ILE A 921 60.50 34.18 -9.67
C ILE A 921 59.66 32.90 -9.67
N LEU A 922 60.09 31.81 -9.03
CA LEU A 922 59.40 30.51 -9.10
C LEU A 922 59.21 29.79 -7.75
N GLY A 923 59.73 30.33 -6.63
CA GLY A 923 59.64 29.69 -5.32
C GLY A 923 60.39 28.36 -5.21
N GLU A 924 60.11 27.57 -4.16
CA GLU A 924 60.62 26.20 -4.04
C GLU A 924 59.79 25.26 -4.92
N GLN A 925 60.40 24.80 -6.03
CA GLN A 925 59.79 23.85 -6.94
C GLN A 925 60.81 22.81 -7.39
N THR A 926 60.37 21.56 -7.46
CA THR A 926 61.18 20.45 -7.97
C THR A 926 61.44 20.67 -9.46
N SER A 927 62.69 20.95 -9.79
CA SER A 927 63.13 21.34 -11.13
C SER A 927 64.33 20.53 -11.55
N PHE A 928 64.36 20.13 -12.81
CA PHE A 928 65.57 19.62 -13.43
C PHE A 928 66.47 20.80 -13.81
N VAL A 929 67.75 20.74 -13.43
CA VAL A 929 68.70 21.85 -13.58
C VAL A 929 69.94 21.40 -14.33
N VAL A 930 70.41 22.26 -15.25
CA VAL A 930 71.68 22.13 -15.97
C VAL A 930 72.43 23.46 -15.88
N GLY A 931 73.65 23.46 -15.37
CA GLY A 931 74.44 24.68 -15.19
C GLY A 931 75.93 24.50 -15.45
N ARG A 932 76.55 25.51 -16.08
CA ARG A 932 77.96 25.49 -16.46
C ARG A 932 78.61 26.88 -16.38
N TYR A 933 79.86 26.90 -15.95
CA TYR A 933 80.74 28.06 -16.14
C TYR A 933 81.26 28.10 -17.58
N ILE A 934 80.88 29.13 -18.33
CA ILE A 934 81.36 29.38 -19.70
C ILE A 934 82.73 30.06 -19.68
N SER A 935 83.00 30.86 -18.64
CA SER A 935 84.30 31.42 -18.34
C SER A 935 84.47 31.54 -16.83
N SER A 936 85.63 32.00 -16.35
CA SER A 936 85.84 32.29 -14.91
C SER A 936 84.89 33.36 -14.35
N ARG A 937 84.13 34.06 -15.22
CA ARG A 937 83.21 35.14 -14.84
C ARG A 937 81.78 34.95 -15.33
N ILE A 938 81.50 34.01 -16.23
CA ILE A 938 80.15 33.78 -16.79
C ILE A 938 79.66 32.39 -16.38
N TYR A 939 78.54 32.34 -15.67
CA TYR A 939 77.80 31.14 -15.34
C TYR A 939 76.45 31.15 -16.05
N ILE A 940 76.09 30.05 -16.69
CA ILE A 940 74.76 29.88 -17.29
C ILE A 940 74.09 28.68 -16.64
N ARG A 941 72.83 28.85 -16.28
CA ARG A 941 71.97 27.83 -15.67
C ARG A 941 70.65 27.80 -16.41
N TYR A 942 70.19 26.60 -16.72
CA TYR A 942 68.89 26.33 -17.29
C TYR A 942 68.15 25.40 -16.34
N SER A 943 66.91 25.73 -16.00
CA SER A 943 66.07 24.92 -15.15
C SER A 943 64.69 24.73 -15.76
N ARG A 944 64.11 23.54 -15.58
CA ARG A 944 62.76 23.20 -16.02
C ARG A 944 62.01 22.60 -14.84
N SER A 945 60.90 23.22 -14.46
CA SER A 945 60.06 22.69 -13.38
C SER A 945 59.40 21.37 -13.84
N LEU A 946 59.30 20.40 -12.91
CA LEU A 946 58.68 19.09 -13.16
C LEU A 946 57.20 19.10 -12.80
N ASP A 947 56.79 20.00 -11.89
CA ASP A 947 55.41 20.16 -11.46
C ASP A 947 54.62 21.07 -12.41
N GLN A 948 55.31 22.04 -13.03
CA GLN A 948 54.74 23.01 -13.95
C GLN A 948 55.63 23.10 -15.20
N PRO A 949 55.09 23.21 -16.43
CA PRO A 949 55.88 23.21 -17.66
C PRO A 949 56.56 24.56 -17.94
N ILE A 950 57.29 25.09 -16.96
CA ILE A 950 57.97 26.39 -17.02
C ILE A 950 59.48 26.16 -17.16
N ASN A 951 60.07 26.84 -18.14
CA ASN A 951 61.50 26.84 -18.40
C ASN A 951 62.10 28.17 -17.93
N LEU A 952 63.17 28.13 -17.14
CA LEU A 952 63.91 29.29 -16.66
C LEU A 952 65.36 29.22 -17.14
N PHE A 953 65.80 30.27 -17.82
CA PHE A 953 67.18 30.48 -18.21
C PHE A 953 67.77 31.60 -17.37
N GLN A 954 68.88 31.33 -16.70
CA GLN A 954 69.57 32.24 -15.82
C GLN A 954 71.03 32.40 -16.29
N MET A 955 71.47 33.63 -16.51
CA MET A 955 72.86 33.96 -16.79
C MET A 955 73.40 34.88 -15.71
N ARG A 956 74.60 34.58 -15.23
CA ARG A 956 75.30 35.38 -14.23
C ARG A 956 76.68 35.79 -14.75
N TYR A 957 76.95 37.08 -14.68
CA TYR A 957 78.24 37.67 -15.07
C TYR A 957 78.88 38.43 -13.91
N LEU A 958 80.12 38.08 -13.57
CA LEU A 958 80.91 38.73 -12.53
C LEU A 958 81.71 39.90 -13.11
N PHE A 959 81.35 41.14 -12.77
CA PHE A 959 82.09 42.34 -13.21
C PHE A 959 83.43 42.50 -12.47
N GLY A 960 83.50 42.03 -11.23
CA GLY A 960 84.68 42.08 -10.36
C GLY A 960 84.52 41.13 -9.17
N LYS A 961 85.29 41.32 -8.10
CA LYS A 961 85.21 40.45 -6.90
C LYS A 961 83.89 40.58 -6.14
N ASN A 962 83.21 41.72 -6.27
CA ASN A 962 82.09 42.07 -5.40
C ASN A 962 80.78 42.39 -6.15
N TRP A 963 80.79 42.47 -7.49
CA TRP A 963 79.62 42.85 -8.29
C TRP A 963 79.30 41.77 -9.33
N ALA A 964 78.03 41.37 -9.39
CA ALA A 964 77.51 40.40 -10.35
C ALA A 964 76.22 40.92 -11.01
N LEU A 965 76.10 40.77 -12.32
CA LEU A 965 74.82 40.90 -13.02
C LEU A 965 74.21 39.51 -13.16
N GLN A 966 72.97 39.36 -12.75
CA GLN A 966 72.17 38.17 -12.97
C GLN A 966 71.00 38.52 -13.86
N THR A 967 70.80 37.76 -14.93
CA THR A 967 69.65 37.90 -15.81
C THR A 967 68.87 36.61 -15.82
N GLU A 968 67.55 36.72 -15.79
CA GLU A 968 66.63 35.59 -15.74
C GLU A 968 65.58 35.77 -16.83
N SER A 969 65.27 34.69 -17.54
CA SER A 969 64.30 34.67 -18.62
C SER A 969 63.48 33.39 -18.56
N SER A 970 62.17 33.52 -18.56
CA SER A 970 61.22 32.41 -18.54
C SER A 970 59.99 32.72 -19.38
N SER A 971 59.14 31.72 -19.60
CA SER A 971 57.85 31.91 -20.27
C SER A 971 56.86 32.77 -19.47
N VAL A 972 57.12 33.01 -18.18
CA VAL A 972 56.26 33.81 -17.28
C VAL A 972 56.79 35.21 -17.01
N GLY A 973 58.05 35.50 -17.39
CA GLY A 973 58.66 36.82 -17.26
C GLY A 973 60.18 36.80 -17.41
N SER A 974 60.77 37.98 -17.62
CA SER A 974 62.22 38.20 -17.69
C SER A 974 62.63 39.35 -16.76
N GLY A 975 63.78 39.22 -16.09
CA GLY A 975 64.31 40.20 -15.15
C GLY A 975 65.83 40.24 -15.15
N ALA A 976 66.39 41.31 -14.59
CA ALA A 976 67.83 41.44 -14.40
C ALA A 976 68.12 42.11 -13.05
N ASP A 977 68.96 41.46 -12.25
CA ASP A 977 69.37 41.90 -10.93
C ASP A 977 70.86 42.24 -10.92
N LEU A 978 71.20 43.36 -10.29
CA LEU A 978 72.59 43.72 -10.01
C LEU A 978 72.89 43.43 -8.54
N LEU A 979 73.72 42.42 -8.30
CA LEU A 979 74.04 41.88 -6.98
C LEU A 979 75.40 42.41 -6.52
N PHE A 980 75.46 42.88 -5.27
CA PHE A 980 76.70 43.27 -4.61
C PHE A 980 76.98 42.37 -3.40
N THR A 981 78.16 41.76 -3.35
CA THR A 981 78.63 40.96 -2.22
C THR A 981 79.72 41.71 -1.47
N TRP A 982 79.45 42.05 -0.21
CA TRP A 982 80.43 42.63 0.70
C TRP A 982 81.07 41.51 1.52
N ALA A 983 82.38 41.29 1.33
CA ALA A 983 83.15 40.36 2.15
C ALA A 983 83.64 41.11 3.40
N HIS A 984 83.36 40.56 4.60
CA HIS A 984 84.01 40.95 5.84
C HIS A 984 85.26 40.13 6.10
#